data_AF-A0A9D5E8R1-F1
#
_entry.id   AF-A0A9D5E8R1-F1
#
_cell.length_a   1.000
_cell.length_b   1.000
_cell.length_c   1.000
_cell.angle_alpha   90.00
_cell.angle_beta   90.00
_cell.angle_gamma   90.00
#
_symmetry.space_group_name_H-M   'P 1'
#
loop_
_entity.id
_entity.type
_entity.pdbx_description
1 polymer ?
#
loop_
_entity_poly.entity_id
_entity_poly.type
_entity_poly.pdbx_seq_one_letter_code
_entity_poly.pdbx_strand_id
1 'polypeptide(L)'
;MLELLAPVVVSSVLTSPQLATPQPPLPTEPAAIVASAGSAKPVHRFFARTQAQAATAGHHCAGPACGSTGNATIDEAVRIAASRWANPDKVAQELRRRLATSHTCYESGLSPQAYAELFEKTFFLPAGEGVAFDRDNEPTFVPDPGEEVGFFFGSGTVWGPLASGGNPITGSGQAQSVTLTYSFPADGVPWGSTSTPLPNDLSAELMGLFGAENLDRGREYFRQGLASQRRTSGLRYVEVPDDNLSFTTSTAISTLRGTIRIGSIPQGFGGVLAFNNFPSSGGDMTFNSDRFTVGPAGQAALFASSTSDFVTLRNTVSHEHGHGTGYFHVIPCNNTKLMEPFLNSNFNGLQVDDIRGAARNYGDRFAGNGSPATATNFGNLTSPLPTSVVLTNLLSLNGAAGPNGTNNDWFRFTVDTTTAVSIVAAPAGGTYLNAQQPSTGGCPGTSTSIIASQAGNIQLELFTADAQLVVPTQNANGVGFSESIVTTIPPGEYLVRVTDLGPNAAANQIVQLYNFAISIDADGNPTPLTAAPSNPDAIAGIDKRVAANTNAWFNGFPNSIATQAGAFITTFSWDLDGDGAFEVANDADPFTQYVSNGVYPATLRVTDSLGRSDTDTINVTVFGAVTTLGSLEPSQIEPETATPIVITGTNFLGVSSAAQVSFGPGIAVTGVPSVNARGTQITGLSVTFSGEITEDLVANLTITSPDGLGGSFSANGVLTVTAP
;
A
#
# COMPACT_ATOMS: atom_id res chain seq x y z
N MET A 1 17.31 -46.67 42.07
CA MET A 1 17.89 -46.44 43.41
C MET A 1 17.32 -45.13 43.92
N LEU A 2 16.87 -45.07 45.18
CA LEU A 2 16.53 -43.86 45.95
C LEU A 2 15.58 -42.85 45.24
N GLU A 3 14.27 -42.74 45.52
CA GLU A 3 13.56 -42.90 46.82
C GLU A 3 14.19 -41.93 47.86
N LEU A 4 13.51 -41.04 48.60
CA LEU A 4 12.14 -40.91 49.14
C LEU A 4 11.81 -39.38 49.31
N LEU A 5 10.66 -38.84 49.73
CA LEU A 5 9.34 -39.32 50.22
C LEU A 5 8.26 -38.21 50.02
N ALA A 6 6.98 -38.58 50.21
CA ALA A 6 5.81 -37.68 50.36
C ALA A 6 5.31 -37.80 51.84
N PRO A 7 4.01 -37.81 52.26
CA PRO A 7 2.73 -37.40 51.64
C PRO A 7 1.74 -36.65 52.62
N VAL A 8 0.44 -36.60 52.27
CA VAL A 8 -0.77 -36.64 53.17
C VAL A 8 -1.24 -35.33 53.90
N VAL A 9 -2.56 -35.03 54.12
CA VAL A 9 -3.83 -35.28 53.38
C VAL A 9 -5.09 -34.54 53.99
N VAL A 10 -6.11 -34.19 53.16
CA VAL A 10 -7.60 -34.09 53.43
C VAL A 10 -8.27 -32.92 54.24
N SER A 11 -9.47 -32.49 53.74
CA SER A 11 -10.66 -31.84 54.38
C SER A 11 -10.66 -30.37 54.86
N SER A 12 -11.80 -29.63 55.01
CA SER A 12 -13.17 -29.71 54.40
C SER A 12 -14.16 -28.58 54.86
N VAL A 13 -14.83 -27.90 53.90
CA VAL A 13 -16.30 -27.53 53.83
C VAL A 13 -16.95 -26.58 54.91
N LEU A 14 -17.98 -25.79 54.49
CA LEU A 14 -18.91 -24.86 55.25
C LEU A 14 -18.34 -23.44 55.62
N THR A 15 -19.07 -22.32 55.75
CA THR A 15 -20.50 -21.90 55.52
C THR A 15 -20.67 -20.35 55.37
N SER A 16 -21.83 -19.87 54.90
CA SER A 16 -22.31 -18.45 54.85
C SER A 16 -22.92 -17.98 56.21
N PRO A 17 -23.59 -16.78 56.44
CA PRO A 17 -24.16 -15.78 55.51
C PRO A 17 -24.11 -14.26 55.93
N GLN A 18 -24.98 -13.45 55.29
CA GLN A 18 -25.45 -12.05 55.48
C GLN A 18 -25.58 -11.53 56.95
N LEU A 19 -25.65 -10.23 57.30
CA LEU A 19 -26.45 -9.05 56.84
C LEU A 19 -25.74 -7.73 57.34
N ALA A 20 -26.17 -6.43 57.25
CA ALA A 20 -27.41 -5.71 56.91
C ALA A 20 -27.13 -4.25 56.37
N THR A 21 -28.09 -3.30 56.48
CA THR A 21 -28.01 -1.83 56.20
C THR A 21 -28.73 -1.01 57.30
N PRO A 22 -28.69 0.36 57.35
CA PRO A 22 -29.73 1.18 56.65
C PRO A 22 -29.37 2.63 56.21
N GLN A 23 -30.32 3.24 55.46
CA GLN A 23 -30.52 4.66 55.03
C GLN A 23 -31.10 5.55 56.18
N PRO A 24 -31.56 6.85 56.05
CA PRO A 24 -31.96 7.70 54.88
C PRO A 24 -31.59 9.24 55.05
N PRO A 25 -32.35 10.30 54.59
CA PRO A 25 -33.19 10.58 53.39
C PRO A 25 -32.81 11.89 52.60
N LEU A 26 -33.63 12.24 51.58
CA LEU A 26 -33.73 13.50 50.76
C LEU A 26 -34.35 14.71 51.56
N PRO A 27 -34.61 15.97 51.04
CA PRO A 27 -34.70 16.47 49.63
C PRO A 27 -34.35 17.97 49.28
N THR A 28 -34.60 18.37 48.01
CA THR A 28 -34.98 19.72 47.44
C THR A 28 -33.99 20.89 47.20
N GLU A 29 -34.21 21.62 46.09
CA GLU A 29 -33.60 22.92 45.65
C GLU A 29 -34.67 24.08 45.65
N PRO A 30 -34.58 25.23 44.92
CA PRO A 30 -33.45 26.02 44.33
C PRO A 30 -33.53 27.57 44.59
N ALA A 31 -32.55 28.36 44.11
CA ALA A 31 -32.68 29.83 43.86
C ALA A 31 -31.58 30.37 42.89
N ALA A 32 -31.83 31.49 42.18
CA ALA A 32 -30.93 32.05 41.14
C ALA A 32 -30.87 33.59 41.12
N ILE A 33 -29.78 34.20 40.60
CA ILE A 33 -29.61 35.67 40.43
C ILE A 33 -28.86 36.07 39.12
N VAL A 34 -29.58 36.78 38.25
CA VAL A 34 -29.27 37.99 37.43
C VAL A 34 -27.83 38.28 36.94
N ALA A 35 -27.71 38.72 35.67
CA ALA A 35 -26.49 39.23 35.02
C ALA A 35 -26.45 40.78 34.84
N SER A 36 -25.26 41.35 34.61
CA SER A 36 -25.06 42.75 34.16
C SER A 36 -23.73 42.92 33.39
N ALA A 37 -23.56 44.02 32.66
CA ALA A 37 -22.46 44.24 31.70
C ALA A 37 -21.49 45.38 32.09
N GLY A 38 -20.25 45.35 31.57
CA GLY A 38 -19.25 46.40 31.75
C GLY A 38 -18.02 46.21 30.85
N SER A 39 -17.33 47.31 30.49
CA SER A 39 -16.30 47.34 29.43
C SER A 39 -14.97 47.94 29.86
N ALA A 40 -13.83 47.34 29.48
CA ALA A 40 -12.57 48.04 29.16
C ALA A 40 -11.56 47.09 28.48
N LYS A 41 -10.74 47.60 27.53
CA LYS A 41 -9.50 46.96 27.08
C LYS A 41 -8.29 47.77 27.56
N PRO A 42 -7.31 47.17 28.25
CA PRO A 42 -5.92 47.63 28.28
C PRO A 42 -5.14 46.98 27.13
N VAL A 43 -4.26 47.74 26.45
CA VAL A 43 -3.36 47.20 25.42
C VAL A 43 -2.02 46.85 26.05
N HIS A 44 -1.76 45.57 26.31
CA HIS A 44 -0.44 45.08 26.70
C HIS A 44 0.37 44.67 25.46
N ARG A 45 1.63 45.11 25.40
CA ARG A 45 2.52 44.85 24.26
C ARG A 45 3.15 43.46 24.40
N PHE A 46 3.01 42.63 23.38
CA PHE A 46 3.76 41.37 23.29
C PHE A 46 5.24 41.65 23.01
N PHE A 47 6.13 41.08 23.83
CA PHE A 47 7.55 40.93 23.52
C PHE A 47 7.85 39.46 23.25
N ALA A 48 7.86 39.07 21.98
CA ALA A 48 8.39 37.76 21.59
C ALA A 48 9.92 37.77 21.73
N ARG A 49 10.47 36.98 22.67
CA ARG A 49 11.89 36.63 22.64
C ARG A 49 12.11 35.48 21.65
N THR A 50 12.51 35.83 20.44
CA THR A 50 13.01 34.88 19.44
C THR A 50 14.18 34.07 20.00
N GLN A 51 14.29 32.78 19.63
CA GLN A 51 15.46 31.96 19.98
C GLN A 51 16.71 32.45 19.24
N ALA A 52 17.42 33.41 19.84
CA ALA A 52 18.68 33.94 19.34
C ALA A 52 19.71 34.25 20.45
N GLN A 53 19.51 33.71 21.67
CA GLN A 53 20.43 33.96 22.80
C GLN A 53 20.41 32.92 23.95
N ALA A 54 19.84 31.72 23.73
CA ALA A 54 19.80 30.66 24.76
C ALA A 54 21.06 29.75 24.79
N ALA A 55 22.04 30.00 23.91
CA ALA A 55 23.20 29.13 23.68
C ALA A 55 24.40 29.41 24.62
N THR A 56 24.18 29.98 25.81
CA THR A 56 25.20 30.10 26.87
C THR A 56 24.60 29.98 28.27
N ALA A 57 25.24 29.14 29.10
CA ALA A 57 25.08 29.05 30.55
C ALA A 57 23.65 28.85 31.13
N GLY A 58 23.22 27.59 31.27
CA GLY A 58 22.61 27.07 32.52
C GLY A 58 21.27 27.62 33.03
N HIS A 59 20.55 28.47 32.28
CA HIS A 59 19.29 29.06 32.74
C HIS A 59 18.08 28.14 32.53
N HIS A 60 17.85 27.23 33.48
CA HIS A 60 16.48 26.78 33.78
C HIS A 60 15.66 27.97 34.34
N CYS A 61 14.35 27.98 34.13
CA CYS A 61 13.47 29.00 34.69
C CYS A 61 13.42 28.91 36.23
N ALA A 62 14.09 29.84 36.90
CA ALA A 62 14.22 29.88 38.36
C ALA A 62 12.95 30.40 39.05
N GLY A 63 11.89 29.58 39.09
CA GLY A 63 10.68 29.89 39.87
C GLY A 63 9.54 28.86 39.69
N PRO A 64 8.70 28.62 40.71
CA PRO A 64 7.66 27.58 40.71
C PRO A 64 6.39 28.01 39.93
N ALA A 65 6.54 28.27 38.63
CA ALA A 65 5.46 28.69 37.74
C ALA A 65 5.48 27.99 36.35
N CYS A 66 6.32 26.97 36.17
CA CYS A 66 6.32 26.12 34.96
C CYS A 66 5.69 24.76 35.26
N GLY A 67 4.63 24.38 34.54
CA GLY A 67 4.11 23.01 34.45
C GLY A 67 3.36 22.40 35.65
N SER A 68 3.52 22.90 36.88
CA SER A 68 2.91 22.26 38.06
C SER A 68 1.45 22.67 38.29
N THR A 69 0.52 21.74 38.15
CA THR A 69 -0.84 21.82 38.73
C THR A 69 -0.77 21.99 40.26
N GLY A 70 -1.67 22.78 40.86
CA GLY A 70 -1.67 23.07 42.30
C GLY A 70 -1.27 24.50 42.67
N ASN A 71 -0.99 25.37 41.70
CA ASN A 71 -0.91 26.81 41.95
C ASN A 71 -2.34 27.39 41.90
N ALA A 72 -2.90 27.69 43.07
CA ALA A 72 -4.28 28.17 43.22
C ALA A 72 -4.65 29.37 42.31
N THR A 73 -3.70 30.26 42.01
CA THR A 73 -3.92 31.39 41.09
C THR A 73 -4.16 30.94 39.65
N ILE A 74 -3.45 29.89 39.23
CA ILE A 74 -3.52 29.32 37.88
C ILE A 74 -4.68 28.32 37.77
N ASP A 75 -4.94 27.52 38.81
CA ASP A 75 -6.10 26.63 38.86
C ASP A 75 -7.43 27.41 38.87
N GLU A 76 -7.49 28.57 39.54
CA GLU A 76 -8.61 29.51 39.45
C GLU A 76 -8.69 30.19 38.07
N ALA A 77 -7.54 30.55 37.46
CA ALA A 77 -7.52 31.10 36.11
C ALA A 77 -8.04 30.10 35.06
N VAL A 78 -7.66 28.83 35.17
CA VAL A 78 -8.21 27.74 34.34
C VAL A 78 -9.72 27.62 34.54
N ARG A 79 -10.22 27.69 35.79
CA ARG A 79 -11.66 27.64 36.08
C ARG A 79 -12.42 28.85 35.50
N ILE A 80 -11.83 30.05 35.55
CA ILE A 80 -12.40 31.27 34.97
C ILE A 80 -12.40 31.22 33.44
N ALA A 81 -11.35 30.71 32.81
CA ALA A 81 -11.29 30.54 31.35
C ALA A 81 -12.31 29.49 30.88
N ALA A 82 -12.38 28.35 31.58
CA ALA A 82 -13.24 27.24 31.21
C ALA A 82 -14.73 27.54 31.44
N SER A 83 -15.10 28.29 32.48
CA SER A 83 -16.50 28.69 32.78
C SER A 83 -17.17 29.62 31.75
N ARG A 84 -16.46 29.97 30.67
CA ARG A 84 -16.96 30.77 29.54
C ARG A 84 -17.42 29.93 28.34
N TRP A 85 -17.19 28.62 28.37
CA TRP A 85 -17.48 27.65 27.31
C TRP A 85 -18.59 26.68 27.73
N ALA A 86 -19.24 26.02 26.78
CA ALA A 86 -20.41 25.18 27.02
C ALA A 86 -20.15 23.94 27.91
N ASN A 87 -18.92 23.41 27.92
CA ASN A 87 -18.51 22.33 28.81
C ASN A 87 -17.28 22.74 29.65
N PRO A 88 -17.49 23.38 30.81
CA PRO A 88 -16.39 23.95 31.59
C PRO A 88 -15.48 22.89 32.22
N ASP A 89 -15.98 21.70 32.54
CA ASP A 89 -15.13 20.65 33.13
C ASP A 89 -14.22 19.99 32.08
N LYS A 90 -14.71 19.75 30.85
CA LYS A 90 -13.86 19.26 29.73
C LYS A 90 -12.75 20.28 29.42
N VAL A 91 -13.11 21.56 29.30
CA VAL A 91 -12.14 22.63 29.02
C VAL A 91 -11.16 22.83 30.20
N ALA A 92 -11.62 22.74 31.45
CA ALA A 92 -10.74 22.90 32.62
C ALA A 92 -9.76 21.72 32.81
N GLN A 93 -10.09 20.51 32.35
CA GLN A 93 -9.13 19.39 32.30
C GLN A 93 -8.11 19.59 31.17
N GLU A 94 -8.55 19.96 29.98
CA GLU A 94 -7.67 20.17 28.82
C GLU A 94 -6.70 21.33 29.01
N LEU A 95 -7.14 22.46 29.56
CA LEU A 95 -6.27 23.59 29.89
C LEU A 95 -5.19 23.20 30.92
N ARG A 96 -5.48 22.28 31.86
CA ARG A 96 -4.46 21.73 32.78
C ARG A 96 -3.50 20.78 32.07
N ARG A 97 -3.99 19.90 31.18
CA ARG A 97 -3.15 19.00 30.37
C ARG A 97 -2.17 19.79 29.50
N ARG A 98 -2.64 20.87 28.88
CA ARG A 98 -1.82 21.82 28.10
C ARG A 98 -0.87 22.62 28.97
N LEU A 99 -1.30 23.15 30.11
CA LEU A 99 -0.42 23.82 31.07
C LEU A 99 0.75 22.92 31.53
N ALA A 100 0.48 21.64 31.77
CA ALA A 100 1.49 20.66 32.19
C ALA A 100 2.48 20.25 31.09
N THR A 101 2.18 20.57 29.82
CA THR A 101 3.02 20.29 28.64
C THR A 101 3.49 21.54 27.90
N SER A 102 3.11 22.72 28.40
CA SER A 102 3.42 24.04 27.84
C SER A 102 4.86 24.43 28.07
N HIS A 103 5.60 24.66 26.99
CA HIS A 103 6.94 25.26 27.01
C HIS A 103 6.90 26.79 27.11
N THR A 104 5.72 27.40 27.04
CA THR A 104 5.49 28.84 27.14
C THR A 104 5.53 29.30 28.60
N CYS A 105 6.48 30.19 28.92
CA CYS A 105 6.56 30.85 30.23
C CYS A 105 5.64 32.07 30.31
N TYR A 106 4.95 32.25 31.45
CA TYR A 106 4.11 33.41 31.73
C TYR A 106 4.72 34.28 32.85
N GLU A 107 4.37 35.56 32.86
CA GLU A 107 4.81 36.50 33.90
C GLU A 107 4.17 36.18 35.25
N SER A 108 4.98 36.07 36.30
CA SER A 108 4.52 35.77 37.65
C SER A 108 3.86 36.99 38.30
N GLY A 109 2.69 36.80 38.92
CA GLY A 109 1.98 37.86 39.66
C GLY A 109 0.75 38.45 38.92
N LEU A 110 0.43 37.94 37.73
CA LEU A 110 -0.86 38.24 37.07
C LEU A 110 -2.05 37.75 37.92
N SER A 111 -3.20 38.41 37.79
CA SER A 111 -4.45 37.97 38.42
C SER A 111 -5.03 36.74 37.71
N PRO A 112 -5.89 35.94 38.38
CA PRO A 112 -6.55 34.80 37.73
C PRO A 112 -7.31 35.17 36.46
N GLN A 113 -7.94 36.34 36.43
CA GLN A 113 -8.66 36.87 35.26
C GLN A 113 -7.69 37.23 34.11
N ALA A 114 -6.53 37.84 34.42
CA ALA A 114 -5.53 38.17 33.41
C ALA A 114 -4.85 36.93 32.81
N TYR A 115 -4.62 35.89 33.62
CA TYR A 115 -4.20 34.57 33.13
C TYR A 115 -5.28 33.92 32.25
N ALA A 116 -6.55 33.90 32.68
CA ALA A 116 -7.66 33.34 31.90
C ALA A 116 -7.79 33.98 30.51
N GLU A 117 -7.74 35.32 30.47
CA GLU A 117 -7.70 36.10 29.24
C GLU A 117 -6.46 35.90 28.37
N LEU A 118 -5.36 35.36 28.91
CA LEU A 118 -4.21 34.92 28.13
C LEU A 118 -4.44 33.52 27.57
N PHE A 119 -4.94 32.59 28.40
CA PHE A 119 -5.18 31.19 28.03
C PHE A 119 -6.19 31.07 26.88
N GLU A 120 -7.24 31.89 26.86
CA GLU A 120 -8.21 31.99 25.75
C GLU A 120 -7.61 32.54 24.45
N LYS A 121 -6.54 33.34 24.53
CA LYS A 121 -5.91 33.98 23.36
C LYS A 121 -4.73 33.17 22.79
N THR A 122 -4.15 32.26 23.57
CA THR A 122 -3.00 31.45 23.15
C THR A 122 -3.27 29.95 23.10
N PHE A 123 -4.25 29.43 23.83
CA PHE A 123 -4.50 27.99 24.03
C PHE A 123 -3.22 27.19 24.42
N PHE A 124 -2.25 27.86 25.06
CA PHE A 124 -0.89 27.38 25.35
C PHE A 124 -0.01 27.04 24.12
N LEU A 125 -0.42 27.39 22.90
CA LEU A 125 0.33 27.15 21.66
C LEU A 125 1.33 28.27 21.34
N PRO A 126 2.36 28.01 20.51
CA PRO A 126 3.17 29.05 19.88
C PRO A 126 2.34 29.95 18.95
N ALA A 127 2.75 31.21 18.81
CA ALA A 127 2.08 32.15 17.91
C ALA A 127 2.32 31.78 16.44
N GLY A 128 1.36 31.08 15.83
CA GLY A 128 1.39 30.63 14.44
C GLY A 128 0.50 29.41 14.18
N GLU A 129 0.30 28.57 15.19
CA GLU A 129 -0.61 27.41 15.12
C GLU A 129 -2.06 27.85 15.37
N GLY A 130 -2.90 27.78 14.33
CA GLY A 130 -4.30 28.15 14.41
C GLY A 130 -5.15 27.07 15.09
N VAL A 131 -6.06 27.49 15.97
CA VAL A 131 -7.11 26.63 16.53
C VAL A 131 -8.30 26.65 15.59
N ALA A 132 -8.79 25.47 15.18
CA ALA A 132 -10.06 25.35 14.46
C ALA A 132 -11.23 25.45 15.44
N PHE A 133 -12.34 26.02 14.98
CA PHE A 133 -13.59 26.15 15.73
C PHE A 133 -14.69 25.39 15.00
N ASP A 134 -15.61 24.80 15.76
CA ASP A 134 -16.77 24.10 15.21
C ASP A 134 -17.87 25.07 14.75
N ARG A 135 -19.00 24.51 14.32
CA ARG A 135 -20.14 25.28 13.78
C ARG A 135 -20.82 26.16 14.84
N ASP A 136 -20.66 25.83 16.11
CA ASP A 136 -21.24 26.57 17.24
C ASP A 136 -20.19 27.49 17.91
N ASN A 137 -19.02 27.61 17.27
CA ASN A 137 -17.86 28.48 17.59
C ASN A 137 -17.10 28.07 18.87
N GLU A 138 -17.20 26.80 19.29
CA GLU A 138 -16.33 26.19 20.30
C GLU A 138 -15.03 25.67 19.64
N PRO A 139 -13.85 25.71 20.31
CA PRO A 139 -12.62 25.17 19.74
C PRO A 139 -12.70 23.64 19.59
N THR A 140 -12.33 23.10 18.42
CA THR A 140 -12.53 21.67 18.09
C THR A 140 -11.65 20.73 18.90
N PHE A 141 -12.11 20.35 20.09
CA PHE A 141 -11.50 19.34 20.95
C PHE A 141 -12.20 17.97 20.81
N VAL A 142 -11.96 17.32 19.67
CA VAL A 142 -12.12 15.87 19.52
C VAL A 142 -10.88 15.25 20.20
N PRO A 143 -11.03 14.50 21.31
CA PRO A 143 -11.82 13.26 21.35
C PRO A 143 -13.32 13.45 21.57
N ASP A 144 -14.09 12.59 20.92
CA ASP A 144 -15.55 12.50 21.03
C ASP A 144 -15.94 11.55 22.19
N PRO A 145 -16.60 12.05 23.25
CA PRO A 145 -17.12 11.23 24.34
C PRO A 145 -18.60 10.89 24.08
N GLY A 146 -18.86 10.26 22.92
CA GLY A 146 -20.21 9.93 22.43
C GLY A 146 -20.28 8.54 21.78
N GLU A 147 -19.35 8.23 20.89
CA GLU A 147 -19.19 6.90 20.28
C GLU A 147 -17.77 6.34 20.49
N GLU A 148 -17.53 5.63 21.61
CA GLU A 148 -16.34 4.76 21.76
C GLU A 148 -16.46 3.46 20.92
N VAL A 149 -16.62 3.56 19.60
CA VAL A 149 -16.52 2.39 18.70
C VAL A 149 -16.15 2.79 17.27
N GLY A 150 -14.87 2.66 16.91
CA GLY A 150 -14.40 3.01 15.57
C GLY A 150 -12.91 2.77 15.34
N PHE A 151 -12.36 1.65 15.83
CA PHE A 151 -10.90 1.43 15.97
C PHE A 151 -10.14 1.13 14.66
N PHE A 152 -10.18 2.03 13.69
CA PHE A 152 -9.18 2.11 12.62
C PHE A 152 -8.33 3.36 12.80
N PHE A 153 -7.14 3.17 13.36
CA PHE A 153 -6.22 4.26 13.66
C PHE A 153 -5.56 4.77 12.37
N GLY A 154 -6.15 5.78 11.77
CA GLY A 154 -5.67 6.40 10.54
C GLY A 154 -6.21 7.80 10.33
N SER A 155 -5.67 8.48 9.32
CA SER A 155 -6.12 9.81 8.93
C SER A 155 -7.56 9.79 8.40
N GLY A 156 -8.24 10.93 8.50
CA GLY A 156 -9.58 11.12 7.93
C GLY A 156 -9.62 11.11 6.39
N THR A 157 -8.47 10.93 5.73
CA THR A 157 -8.29 11.10 4.29
C THR A 157 -7.40 10.00 3.68
N VAL A 158 -7.76 9.54 2.50
CA VAL A 158 -7.06 8.48 1.73
C VAL A 158 -6.89 8.92 0.27
N TRP A 159 -6.11 8.16 -0.50
CA TRP A 159 -6.06 8.33 -1.94
C TRP A 159 -7.35 7.82 -2.60
N GLY A 160 -7.89 8.60 -3.54
CA GLY A 160 -8.98 8.17 -4.41
C GLY A 160 -8.48 7.54 -5.71
N PRO A 161 -9.41 7.00 -6.53
CA PRO A 161 -9.10 6.41 -7.83
C PRO A 161 -8.30 7.33 -8.76
N LEU A 162 -7.43 6.75 -9.57
CA LEU A 162 -6.56 7.47 -10.50
C LEU A 162 -7.38 8.32 -11.48
N ALA A 163 -7.19 9.64 -11.43
CA ALA A 163 -7.86 10.62 -12.28
C ALA A 163 -6.90 11.17 -13.35
N SER A 164 -7.42 12.02 -14.25
CA SER A 164 -6.62 12.75 -15.24
C SER A 164 -5.67 13.73 -14.56
N GLY A 165 -4.50 13.24 -14.17
CA GLY A 165 -3.52 13.98 -13.37
C GLY A 165 -2.71 13.12 -12.40
N GLY A 166 -3.29 12.04 -11.86
CA GLY A 166 -2.81 11.36 -10.65
C GLY A 166 -3.97 11.12 -9.66
N ASN A 167 -3.65 10.76 -8.42
CA ASN A 167 -4.66 10.39 -7.43
C ASN A 167 -5.18 11.61 -6.62
N PRO A 168 -6.49 11.86 -6.57
CA PRO A 168 -7.08 12.85 -5.68
C PRO A 168 -7.09 12.36 -4.23
N ILE A 169 -7.39 13.25 -3.29
CA ILE A 169 -7.61 12.91 -1.88
C ILE A 169 -9.11 12.81 -1.63
N THR A 170 -9.53 11.74 -0.95
CA THR A 170 -10.93 11.45 -0.57
C THR A 170 -11.01 11.21 0.95
N GLY A 171 -12.22 11.14 1.52
CA GLY A 171 -12.41 10.75 2.92
C GLY A 171 -12.06 9.28 3.15
N SER A 172 -11.52 8.91 4.32
CA SER A 172 -11.16 7.51 4.62
C SER A 172 -12.40 6.61 4.77
N GLY A 173 -12.24 5.31 4.52
CA GLY A 173 -13.36 4.37 4.46
C GLY A 173 -14.08 4.36 3.11
N GLN A 174 -13.35 4.14 2.01
CA GLN A 174 -13.95 3.96 0.68
C GLN A 174 -14.13 2.47 0.29
N ALA A 175 -13.35 1.56 0.89
CA ALA A 175 -13.26 0.15 0.51
C ALA A 175 -13.13 -0.11 -1.01
N GLN A 176 -12.52 0.81 -1.77
CA GLN A 176 -12.50 0.78 -3.24
C GLN A 176 -11.06 0.58 -3.76
N SER A 177 -10.88 -0.30 -4.74
CA SER A 177 -9.59 -0.48 -5.42
C SER A 177 -9.08 0.83 -6.03
N VAL A 178 -7.78 1.10 -5.83
CA VAL A 178 -7.09 2.31 -6.31
C VAL A 178 -5.74 1.94 -6.91
N THR A 179 -5.47 2.42 -8.13
CA THR A 179 -4.12 2.42 -8.69
C THR A 179 -3.39 3.69 -8.27
N LEU A 180 -2.27 3.55 -7.56
CA LEU A 180 -1.40 4.66 -7.15
C LEU A 180 -0.21 4.78 -8.10
N THR A 181 0.17 6.01 -8.45
CA THR A 181 1.41 6.27 -9.19
C THR A 181 2.58 6.48 -8.24
N TYR A 182 3.76 5.94 -8.55
CA TYR A 182 4.97 6.15 -7.75
C TYR A 182 6.21 6.48 -8.60
N SER A 183 7.21 7.12 -8.00
CA SER A 183 8.44 7.50 -8.70
C SER A 183 9.65 7.58 -7.75
N PHE A 184 10.84 7.51 -8.33
CA PHE A 184 12.12 7.75 -7.65
C PHE A 184 12.74 9.03 -8.23
N PRO A 185 12.85 10.12 -7.45
CA PRO A 185 13.63 11.31 -7.84
C PRO A 185 15.09 10.95 -8.08
N ALA A 186 15.78 11.72 -8.92
CA ALA A 186 17.21 11.62 -9.11
C ALA A 186 17.98 12.05 -7.84
N ASP A 187 19.22 11.59 -7.73
CA ASP A 187 20.11 12.01 -6.66
C ASP A 187 20.48 13.51 -6.84
N GLY A 188 20.76 14.21 -5.73
CA GLY A 188 21.01 15.65 -5.73
C GLY A 188 19.76 16.54 -5.67
N VAL A 189 18.56 15.99 -5.91
CA VAL A 189 17.28 16.70 -5.69
C VAL A 189 17.13 17.06 -4.20
N PRO A 190 16.80 18.31 -3.81
CA PRO A 190 16.64 18.67 -2.40
C PRO A 190 15.48 17.90 -1.75
N TRP A 191 15.78 17.13 -0.70
CA TRP A 191 14.90 16.11 -0.13
C TRP A 191 14.75 16.19 1.40
N GLY A 192 13.67 15.58 1.89
CA GLY A 192 13.24 15.60 3.29
C GLY A 192 12.44 16.86 3.68
N SER A 193 11.75 16.76 4.82
CA SER A 193 10.81 17.79 5.33
C SER A 193 11.46 18.89 6.19
N THR A 194 12.79 18.94 6.27
CA THR A 194 13.52 19.87 7.15
C THR A 194 13.61 21.28 6.56
N SER A 195 13.92 22.27 7.39
CA SER A 195 14.17 23.66 6.95
C SER A 195 15.48 23.83 6.16
N THR A 196 16.28 22.78 6.02
CA THR A 196 17.52 22.74 5.25
C THR A 196 17.59 21.36 4.57
N PRO A 197 16.85 21.16 3.46
CA PRO A 197 16.78 19.88 2.79
C PRO A 197 18.16 19.44 2.30
N LEU A 198 18.43 18.14 2.40
CA LEU A 198 19.68 17.52 1.97
C LEU A 198 19.51 16.96 0.55
N PRO A 199 20.57 16.79 -0.24
CA PRO A 199 20.46 16.12 -1.54
C PRO A 199 19.97 14.68 -1.36
N ASN A 200 19.01 14.25 -2.18
CA ASN A 200 18.63 12.86 -2.31
C ASN A 200 19.86 12.01 -2.69
N ASP A 201 20.00 10.84 -2.09
CA ASP A 201 21.15 9.93 -2.28
C ASP A 201 20.74 8.46 -2.57
N LEU A 202 19.44 8.20 -2.76
CA LEU A 202 18.90 6.83 -2.82
C LEU A 202 19.49 5.99 -3.96
N SER A 203 19.72 6.57 -5.14
CA SER A 203 20.27 5.77 -6.26
C SER A 203 21.74 5.42 -6.00
N ALA A 204 22.51 6.34 -5.40
CA ALA A 204 23.89 6.11 -4.98
C ALA A 204 24.00 5.02 -3.90
N GLU A 205 23.16 5.03 -2.87
CA GLU A 205 23.16 3.98 -1.84
C GLU A 205 22.80 2.60 -2.42
N LEU A 206 21.79 2.54 -3.29
CA LEU A 206 21.39 1.28 -3.94
C LEU A 206 22.46 0.77 -4.93
N MET A 207 23.14 1.65 -5.66
CA MET A 207 24.31 1.30 -6.47
C MET A 207 25.53 0.88 -5.61
N GLY A 208 25.68 1.45 -4.41
CA GLY A 208 26.71 1.04 -3.45
C GLY A 208 26.47 -0.35 -2.87
N LEU A 209 25.21 -0.68 -2.59
CA LEU A 209 24.81 -1.97 -2.02
C LEU A 209 24.74 -3.11 -3.05
N PHE A 210 24.16 -2.88 -4.23
CA PHE A 210 23.91 -3.91 -5.24
C PHE A 210 24.89 -3.88 -6.43
N GLY A 211 25.75 -2.87 -6.51
CA GLY A 211 26.65 -2.61 -7.63
C GLY A 211 26.06 -1.61 -8.64
N ALA A 212 26.92 -0.83 -9.30
CA ALA A 212 26.54 0.30 -10.15
C ALA A 212 25.61 -0.06 -11.32
N GLU A 213 25.70 -1.29 -11.84
CA GLU A 213 24.84 -1.78 -12.93
C GLU A 213 23.45 -2.25 -12.46
N ASN A 214 23.24 -2.35 -11.13
CA ASN A 214 22.09 -3.03 -10.51
C ASN A 214 21.21 -2.08 -9.67
N LEU A 215 21.14 -0.79 -10.05
CA LEU A 215 20.22 0.17 -9.42
C LEU A 215 18.78 -0.34 -9.38
N ASP A 216 18.32 -1.04 -10.42
CA ASP A 216 16.97 -1.61 -10.45
C ASP A 216 16.77 -2.73 -9.42
N ARG A 217 17.81 -3.50 -9.06
CA ARG A 217 17.72 -4.53 -8.00
C ARG A 217 17.41 -3.89 -6.65
N GLY A 218 18.04 -2.76 -6.37
CA GLY A 218 17.74 -1.97 -5.18
C GLY A 218 16.31 -1.42 -5.19
N ARG A 219 15.87 -0.86 -6.33
CA ARG A 219 14.49 -0.37 -6.49
C ARG A 219 13.45 -1.51 -6.41
N GLU A 220 13.80 -2.70 -6.87
CA GLU A 220 12.93 -3.88 -6.80
C GLU A 220 12.60 -4.26 -5.35
N TYR A 221 13.53 -4.13 -4.40
CA TYR A 221 13.20 -4.32 -2.98
C TYR A 221 12.19 -3.28 -2.45
N PHE A 222 12.18 -2.06 -2.98
CA PHE A 222 11.10 -1.10 -2.67
C PHE A 222 9.78 -1.54 -3.33
N ARG A 223 9.80 -1.97 -4.58
CA ARG A 223 8.62 -2.49 -5.30
C ARG A 223 8.01 -3.70 -4.59
N GLN A 224 8.82 -4.62 -4.08
CA GLN A 224 8.37 -5.79 -3.31
C GLN A 224 7.78 -5.42 -1.93
N GLY A 225 8.20 -4.29 -1.34
CA GLY A 225 7.54 -3.71 -0.16
C GLY A 225 6.13 -3.20 -0.50
N LEU A 226 6.01 -2.39 -1.56
CA LEU A 226 4.71 -1.91 -2.05
C LEU A 226 3.78 -3.06 -2.51
N ALA A 227 4.33 -4.09 -3.16
CA ALA A 227 3.58 -5.27 -3.61
C ALA A 227 2.95 -6.08 -2.46
N SER A 228 3.43 -5.95 -1.22
CA SER A 228 2.79 -6.58 -0.05
C SER A 228 1.38 -6.03 0.23
N GLN A 229 1.11 -4.77 -0.13
CA GLN A 229 -0.24 -4.19 -0.13
C GLN A 229 -1.09 -4.79 -1.26
N ARG A 230 -0.54 -4.92 -2.48
CA ARG A 230 -1.23 -5.49 -3.66
C ARG A 230 -1.72 -6.92 -3.41
N ARG A 231 -0.96 -7.72 -2.66
CA ARG A 231 -1.27 -9.12 -2.32
C ARG A 231 -2.60 -9.31 -1.59
N THR A 232 -2.98 -8.35 -0.73
CA THR A 232 -4.12 -8.48 0.20
C THR A 232 -5.20 -7.42 -0.03
N SER A 233 -4.86 -6.25 -0.59
CA SER A 233 -5.76 -5.11 -0.77
C SER A 233 -6.05 -4.76 -2.23
N GLY A 234 -7.03 -3.90 -2.44
CA GLY A 234 -7.37 -3.34 -3.74
C GLY A 234 -6.35 -2.34 -4.29
N LEU A 235 -5.22 -2.12 -3.60
CA LEU A 235 -4.15 -1.25 -4.08
C LEU A 235 -3.41 -1.86 -5.27
N ARG A 236 -3.17 -1.04 -6.29
CA ARG A 236 -2.35 -1.34 -7.47
C ARG A 236 -1.35 -0.20 -7.67
N TYR A 237 -0.27 -0.44 -8.40
CA TYR A 237 0.84 0.51 -8.50
C TYR A 237 1.40 0.58 -9.91
N VAL A 238 1.76 1.79 -10.35
CA VAL A 238 2.45 2.03 -11.62
C VAL A 238 3.59 3.03 -11.40
N GLU A 239 4.81 2.63 -11.77
CA GLU A 239 5.96 3.53 -11.79
C GLU A 239 5.83 4.54 -12.94
N VAL A 240 6.04 5.82 -12.64
CA VAL A 240 5.99 6.92 -13.62
C VAL A 240 7.35 7.65 -13.68
N PRO A 241 7.57 8.61 -14.59
CA PRO A 241 8.68 9.54 -14.49
C PRO A 241 8.69 10.29 -13.14
N ASP A 242 9.77 11.02 -12.86
CA ASP A 242 9.78 12.03 -11.78
C ASP A 242 10.17 13.38 -12.37
N ASP A 243 9.58 14.47 -11.87
CA ASP A 243 9.85 15.83 -12.32
C ASP A 243 11.13 16.43 -11.71
N ASN A 244 11.74 15.72 -10.74
CA ASN A 244 12.97 16.07 -10.04
C ASN A 244 12.88 17.43 -9.30
N LEU A 245 11.66 17.89 -9.00
CA LEU A 245 11.43 19.00 -8.09
C LEU A 245 11.68 18.54 -6.64
N SER A 246 11.97 19.48 -5.74
CA SER A 246 12.23 19.18 -4.33
C SER A 246 11.10 18.37 -3.66
N PHE A 247 11.43 17.70 -2.54
CA PHE A 247 10.44 17.07 -1.65
C PHE A 247 9.27 18.03 -1.35
N THR A 248 8.04 17.51 -1.35
CA THR A 248 6.85 18.35 -1.20
C THR A 248 5.84 17.78 -0.22
N THR A 249 5.22 18.68 0.55
CA THR A 249 4.00 18.39 1.30
C THR A 249 2.73 18.74 0.51
N SER A 250 2.88 19.13 -0.76
CA SER A 250 1.77 19.56 -1.61
C SER A 250 0.87 18.40 -2.00
N THR A 251 -0.43 18.56 -1.74
CA THR A 251 -1.50 17.67 -2.19
C THR A 251 -1.91 17.91 -3.65
N ALA A 252 -1.18 18.75 -4.38
CA ALA A 252 -1.45 19.05 -5.78
C ALA A 252 -1.02 17.90 -6.70
N ILE A 253 -2.02 17.29 -7.32
CA ILE A 253 -1.93 16.25 -8.37
C ILE A 253 -0.97 16.70 -9.50
N SER A 254 -0.11 15.79 -9.99
CA SER A 254 0.89 16.07 -11.05
C SER A 254 1.06 14.90 -12.01
N THR A 255 0.95 15.14 -13.32
CA THR A 255 1.19 14.14 -14.37
C THR A 255 2.66 13.81 -14.60
N LEU A 256 3.58 14.54 -13.97
CA LEU A 256 5.02 14.50 -14.26
C LEU A 256 5.83 13.70 -13.22
N ARG A 257 5.19 13.28 -12.12
CA ARG A 257 5.79 12.51 -11.03
C ARG A 257 4.78 11.55 -10.39
N GLY A 258 5.26 10.65 -9.53
CA GLY A 258 4.40 9.80 -8.73
C GLY A 258 3.58 10.58 -7.71
N THR A 259 2.43 10.01 -7.33
CA THR A 259 1.70 10.38 -6.11
C THR A 259 2.49 9.97 -4.84
N ILE A 260 3.30 8.92 -4.95
CA ILE A 260 4.26 8.48 -3.92
C ILE A 260 5.66 8.64 -4.49
N ARG A 261 6.49 9.51 -3.90
CA ARG A 261 7.88 9.68 -4.33
C ARG A 261 8.82 9.11 -3.29
N ILE A 262 9.84 8.35 -3.70
CA ILE A 262 10.71 7.63 -2.79
C ILE A 262 12.16 8.11 -2.96
N GLY A 263 12.71 8.71 -1.90
CA GLY A 263 14.12 9.13 -1.82
C GLY A 263 14.72 8.86 -0.44
N SER A 264 15.99 9.21 -0.24
CA SER A 264 16.69 9.12 1.06
C SER A 264 17.59 10.32 1.30
N ILE A 265 17.92 10.55 2.57
CA ILE A 265 18.91 11.52 3.05
C ILE A 265 19.58 10.97 4.31
N PRO A 266 20.79 11.42 4.68
CA PRO A 266 21.44 10.95 5.90
C PRO A 266 20.80 11.60 7.13
N GLN A 267 20.42 10.78 8.10
CA GLN A 267 19.76 11.22 9.36
C GLN A 267 20.49 10.66 10.60
N GLY A 268 21.59 9.93 10.40
CA GLY A 268 22.45 9.38 11.44
C GLY A 268 21.97 8.04 12.01
N PHE A 269 22.85 7.44 12.81
CA PHE A 269 22.69 6.08 13.33
C PHE A 269 21.75 5.93 14.55
N GLY A 270 21.09 7.01 14.97
CA GLY A 270 20.07 7.01 16.05
C GLY A 270 18.74 7.58 15.57
N GLY A 271 17.64 7.25 16.25
CA GLY A 271 16.31 7.74 15.90
C GLY A 271 15.73 7.09 14.65
N VAL A 272 15.22 7.92 13.73
CA VAL A 272 14.35 7.55 12.60
C VAL A 272 15.05 6.60 11.61
N LEU A 273 14.29 5.66 11.04
CA LEU A 273 14.74 4.74 9.98
C LEU A 273 14.24 5.18 8.61
N ALA A 274 12.98 5.58 8.52
CA ALA A 274 12.38 6.28 7.39
C ALA A 274 11.15 7.06 7.90
N PHE A 275 10.48 7.81 7.02
CA PHE A 275 9.15 8.39 7.26
C PHE A 275 8.38 8.55 5.93
N ASN A 276 7.06 8.48 5.96
CA ASN A 276 6.17 8.84 4.85
C ASN A 276 5.20 9.96 5.25
N ASN A 277 4.97 10.91 4.33
CA ASN A 277 3.87 11.85 4.46
C ASN A 277 2.51 11.14 4.29
N PHE A 278 1.51 11.50 5.10
CA PHE A 278 0.12 11.06 4.87
C PHE A 278 -0.42 11.54 3.51
N PRO A 279 -1.53 10.97 3.00
CA PRO A 279 -2.21 11.47 1.81
C PRO A 279 -2.51 12.98 1.86
N SER A 280 -2.96 13.48 3.01
CA SER A 280 -3.18 14.91 3.32
C SER A 280 -1.94 15.80 3.24
N SER A 281 -0.76 15.22 3.02
CA SER A 281 0.55 15.86 3.02
C SER A 281 1.40 15.44 1.82
N GLY A 282 0.80 14.99 0.72
CA GLY A 282 1.47 14.80 -0.57
C GLY A 282 2.17 13.46 -0.81
N GLY A 283 2.20 12.53 0.15
CA GLY A 283 2.62 11.14 -0.09
C GLY A 283 4.13 10.85 -0.20
N ASP A 284 5.00 11.86 -0.26
CA ASP A 284 6.46 11.68 -0.33
C ASP A 284 7.04 10.86 0.84
N MET A 285 7.98 9.98 0.52
CA MET A 285 8.65 9.01 1.40
C MET A 285 10.15 9.32 1.49
N THR A 286 10.73 9.24 2.69
CA THR A 286 12.15 9.55 2.94
C THR A 286 12.81 8.48 3.82
N PHE A 287 13.81 7.80 3.27
CA PHE A 287 14.66 6.84 3.99
C PHE A 287 15.88 7.52 4.65
N ASN A 288 16.40 6.92 5.72
CA ASN A 288 17.66 7.31 6.35
C ASN A 288 18.83 6.57 5.66
N SER A 289 19.62 7.27 4.84
CA SER A 289 20.66 6.63 4.00
C SER A 289 21.81 6.02 4.79
N ASP A 290 22.13 6.55 5.98
CA ASP A 290 23.07 5.94 6.93
C ASP A 290 22.77 4.45 7.22
N ARG A 291 21.54 3.97 6.99
CA ARG A 291 21.12 2.59 7.26
C ARG A 291 21.43 1.59 6.14
N PHE A 292 21.88 2.03 4.97
CA PHE A 292 22.41 1.15 3.93
C PHE A 292 23.88 0.76 4.17
N THR A 293 24.62 1.47 5.02
CA THR A 293 26.04 1.23 5.29
C THR A 293 26.31 0.94 6.78
N VAL A 294 27.49 0.39 7.08
CA VAL A 294 27.91 0.09 8.47
C VAL A 294 28.44 1.37 9.12
N GLY A 295 27.87 1.75 10.25
CA GLY A 295 28.16 3.04 10.87
C GLY A 295 29.58 3.16 11.45
N PRO A 296 30.08 4.40 11.66
CA PRO A 296 31.45 4.66 12.12
C PRO A 296 31.84 4.03 13.47
N ALA A 297 30.87 3.58 14.28
CA ALA A 297 31.09 2.85 15.53
C ALA A 297 30.55 1.40 15.47
N GLY A 298 30.43 0.81 14.27
CA GLY A 298 29.99 -0.57 14.04
C GLY A 298 28.46 -0.75 14.10
N GLN A 299 27.68 0.31 13.96
CA GLN A 299 26.22 0.20 13.88
C GLN A 299 25.79 -0.57 12.62
N ALA A 300 24.77 -1.43 12.75
CA ALA A 300 24.34 -2.31 11.67
C ALA A 300 23.73 -1.56 10.47
N ALA A 301 24.13 -1.98 9.27
CA ALA A 301 23.54 -1.60 8.00
C ALA A 301 22.18 -2.30 7.81
N LEU A 302 21.13 -1.79 8.48
CA LEU A 302 19.82 -2.45 8.56
C LEU A 302 19.22 -2.77 7.18
N PHE A 303 19.30 -1.83 6.23
CA PHE A 303 18.74 -2.02 4.89
C PHE A 303 19.62 -2.86 3.96
N ALA A 304 20.88 -3.09 4.32
CA ALA A 304 21.78 -4.03 3.65
C ALA A 304 21.69 -5.46 4.19
N SER A 305 20.86 -5.73 5.21
CA SER A 305 20.70 -7.08 5.76
C SER A 305 19.91 -7.96 4.79
N SER A 306 20.62 -8.81 4.04
CA SER A 306 20.06 -9.80 3.09
C SER A 306 19.25 -10.93 3.75
N THR A 307 19.12 -10.93 5.08
CA THR A 307 18.32 -11.88 5.86
C THR A 307 16.89 -11.97 5.32
N SER A 308 16.42 -13.19 5.06
CA SER A 308 15.08 -13.49 4.53
C SER A 308 14.72 -12.66 3.29
N ASP A 309 15.68 -12.54 2.37
CA ASP A 309 15.57 -11.73 1.15
C ASP A 309 15.26 -10.26 1.46
N PHE A 310 16.18 -9.59 2.14
CA PHE A 310 16.10 -8.18 2.54
C PHE A 310 14.80 -7.78 3.25
N VAL A 311 14.22 -8.68 4.07
CA VAL A 311 12.93 -8.45 4.74
C VAL A 311 12.93 -7.18 5.60
N THR A 312 14.08 -6.78 6.14
CA THR A 312 14.25 -5.53 6.89
C THR A 312 13.89 -4.30 6.04
N LEU A 313 14.46 -4.18 4.84
CA LEU A 313 14.18 -3.10 3.91
C LEU A 313 12.73 -3.17 3.43
N ARG A 314 12.27 -4.36 3.00
CA ARG A 314 10.91 -4.56 2.48
C ARG A 314 9.83 -4.24 3.53
N ASN A 315 10.03 -4.62 4.79
CA ASN A 315 9.10 -4.29 5.87
C ASN A 315 9.14 -2.79 6.21
N THR A 316 10.30 -2.12 6.22
CA THR A 316 10.32 -0.65 6.38
C THR A 316 9.55 0.03 5.25
N VAL A 317 9.75 -0.34 3.98
CA VAL A 317 8.99 0.24 2.85
C VAL A 317 7.49 -0.02 3.00
N SER A 318 7.10 -1.22 3.44
CA SER A 318 5.70 -1.58 3.66
C SER A 318 5.07 -0.78 4.80
N HIS A 319 5.81 -0.55 5.89
CA HIS A 319 5.41 0.22 7.07
C HIS A 319 5.26 1.71 6.74
N GLU A 320 6.27 2.31 6.11
CA GLU A 320 6.19 3.71 5.67
C GLU A 320 5.04 3.91 4.69
N HIS A 321 4.85 2.99 3.75
CA HIS A 321 3.72 3.06 2.85
C HIS A 321 2.37 2.84 3.55
N GLY A 322 2.35 2.26 4.75
CA GLY A 322 1.19 2.27 5.66
C GLY A 322 0.80 3.69 6.09
N HIS A 323 1.76 4.54 6.48
CA HIS A 323 1.50 5.97 6.66
C HIS A 323 1.07 6.64 5.35
N GLY A 324 1.75 6.32 4.24
CA GLY A 324 1.43 6.82 2.89
C GLY A 324 0.05 6.40 2.35
N THR A 325 -0.56 5.36 2.93
CA THR A 325 -1.92 4.90 2.63
C THR A 325 -2.96 5.31 3.69
N GLY A 326 -2.52 5.89 4.80
CA GLY A 326 -3.37 6.59 5.76
C GLY A 326 -3.40 6.03 7.20
N TYR A 327 -2.54 5.09 7.59
CA TYR A 327 -2.57 4.50 8.94
C TYR A 327 -1.62 5.18 9.93
N PHE A 328 -2.01 5.27 11.19
CA PHE A 328 -1.14 5.68 12.29
C PHE A 328 -0.40 4.49 12.90
N HIS A 329 0.60 4.76 13.74
CA HIS A 329 1.22 3.72 14.56
C HIS A 329 0.23 3.10 15.55
N VAL A 330 0.39 1.80 15.77
CA VAL A 330 -0.44 0.98 16.67
C VAL A 330 0.41 0.33 17.77
N ILE A 331 -0.21 0.08 18.93
CA ILE A 331 0.39 -0.51 20.12
C ILE A 331 -0.50 -1.65 20.67
N PRO A 332 -0.01 -2.60 21.49
CA PRO A 332 1.34 -2.69 22.08
C PRO A 332 2.40 -3.02 21.04
N CYS A 333 3.64 -2.67 21.35
CA CYS A 333 4.81 -3.12 20.60
C CYS A 333 5.22 -4.52 21.11
N ASN A 334 4.56 -5.54 20.56
CA ASN A 334 4.76 -6.94 20.91
C ASN A 334 5.18 -7.80 19.70
N ASN A 335 5.62 -7.16 18.63
CA ASN A 335 6.09 -7.75 17.37
C ASN A 335 4.98 -8.49 16.59
N THR A 336 3.75 -7.96 16.56
CA THR A 336 2.57 -8.63 15.94
C THR A 336 1.94 -7.90 14.75
N LYS A 337 2.23 -6.62 14.54
CA LYS A 337 1.67 -5.80 13.45
C LYS A 337 2.77 -5.05 12.70
N LEU A 338 2.55 -4.77 11.42
CA LEU A 338 3.50 -4.00 10.60
C LEU A 338 3.57 -2.54 11.09
N MET A 339 2.43 -1.92 11.40
CA MET A 339 2.34 -0.53 11.88
C MET A 339 2.72 -0.33 13.36
N GLU A 340 3.38 -1.29 14.02
CA GLU A 340 4.02 -1.04 15.32
C GLU A 340 5.20 -0.06 15.14
N PRO A 341 5.38 0.95 16.02
CA PRO A 341 6.36 2.04 15.87
C PRO A 341 7.83 1.63 16.01
N PHE A 342 8.12 0.33 16.01
CA PHE A 342 9.46 -0.22 15.98
C PHE A 342 9.52 -1.31 14.90
N LEU A 343 10.51 -1.21 14.02
CA LEU A 343 10.77 -2.15 12.94
C LEU A 343 10.80 -3.61 13.43
N ASN A 344 10.02 -4.45 12.76
CA ASN A 344 9.93 -5.88 12.99
C ASN A 344 10.23 -6.65 11.68
N SER A 345 11.09 -7.66 11.78
CA SER A 345 11.53 -8.52 10.66
C SER A 345 11.15 -10.00 10.85
N ASN A 346 10.36 -10.34 11.88
CA ASN A 346 9.93 -11.72 12.17
C ASN A 346 8.81 -12.22 11.24
N PHE A 347 8.17 -11.32 10.49
CA PHE A 347 7.17 -11.61 9.46
C PHE A 347 7.52 -10.86 8.17
N ASN A 348 6.71 -11.05 7.13
CA ASN A 348 6.89 -10.44 5.82
C ASN A 348 5.64 -9.63 5.45
N GLY A 349 5.77 -8.31 5.28
CA GLY A 349 4.66 -7.43 4.90
C GLY A 349 3.55 -7.28 5.95
N LEU A 350 2.35 -6.95 5.48
CA LEU A 350 1.18 -6.64 6.29
C LEU A 350 0.72 -7.82 7.17
N GLN A 351 0.34 -7.52 8.41
CA GLN A 351 -0.32 -8.44 9.33
C GLN A 351 -1.82 -8.11 9.45
N VAL A 352 -2.54 -8.85 10.29
CA VAL A 352 -4.02 -8.80 10.39
C VAL A 352 -4.58 -7.38 10.53
N ASP A 353 -4.02 -6.56 11.41
CA ASP A 353 -4.54 -5.20 11.64
C ASP A 353 -4.28 -4.28 10.43
N ASP A 354 -3.11 -4.42 9.82
CA ASP A 354 -2.68 -3.65 8.66
C ASP A 354 -3.55 -4.01 7.43
N ILE A 355 -3.85 -5.30 7.24
CA ILE A 355 -4.78 -5.80 6.20
C ILE A 355 -6.20 -5.25 6.42
N ARG A 356 -6.69 -5.20 7.67
CA ARG A 356 -8.03 -4.67 7.97
C ARG A 356 -8.11 -3.16 7.76
N GLY A 357 -7.03 -2.44 8.05
CA GLY A 357 -6.88 -1.04 7.67
C GLY A 357 -6.96 -0.87 6.15
N ALA A 358 -6.14 -1.61 5.40
CA ALA A 358 -6.12 -1.60 3.94
C ALA A 358 -7.49 -1.92 3.34
N ALA A 359 -8.16 -2.96 3.84
CA ALA A 359 -9.52 -3.34 3.45
C ALA A 359 -10.56 -2.24 3.67
N ARG A 360 -10.58 -1.57 4.84
CA ARG A 360 -11.51 -0.45 5.10
C ARG A 360 -11.38 0.66 4.06
N ASN A 361 -10.15 0.99 3.67
CA ASN A 361 -9.88 2.16 2.84
C ASN A 361 -9.90 1.84 1.34
N TYR A 362 -9.35 0.70 0.94
CA TYR A 362 -9.09 0.31 -0.46
C TYR A 362 -9.70 -1.04 -0.87
N GLY A 363 -10.39 -1.72 0.04
CA GLY A 363 -10.95 -3.06 -0.16
C GLY A 363 -9.88 -4.15 -0.19
N ASP A 364 -10.29 -5.42 -0.29
CA ASP A 364 -9.33 -6.51 -0.54
C ASP A 364 -8.89 -6.59 -2.01
N ARG A 365 -8.04 -7.56 -2.31
CA ARG A 365 -7.48 -7.78 -3.65
C ARG A 365 -8.49 -8.00 -4.79
N PHE A 366 -9.75 -8.31 -4.51
CA PHE A 366 -10.84 -8.46 -5.48
C PHE A 366 -11.88 -7.32 -5.43
N ALA A 367 -11.65 -6.29 -4.62
CA ALA A 367 -12.57 -5.18 -4.38
C ALA A 367 -13.20 -4.59 -5.66
N GLY A 368 -14.52 -4.74 -5.76
CA GLY A 368 -15.32 -4.44 -6.97
C GLY A 368 -16.22 -5.59 -7.38
N ASN A 369 -15.92 -6.81 -6.93
CA ASN A 369 -16.72 -8.03 -7.08
C ASN A 369 -18.05 -8.08 -6.31
N GLY A 370 -18.55 -6.95 -5.80
CA GLY A 370 -19.81 -6.85 -5.02
C GLY A 370 -21.12 -7.02 -5.81
N SER A 371 -21.09 -7.71 -6.97
CA SER A 371 -22.28 -8.01 -7.76
C SER A 371 -22.09 -9.28 -8.62
N PRO A 372 -23.18 -9.95 -9.07
CA PRO A 372 -23.07 -11.08 -10.01
C PRO A 372 -22.33 -10.71 -11.30
N ALA A 373 -22.52 -9.48 -11.80
CA ALA A 373 -21.91 -9.00 -13.03
C ALA A 373 -20.39 -8.81 -12.89
N THR A 374 -19.92 -8.41 -11.70
CA THR A 374 -18.50 -8.18 -11.39
C THR A 374 -17.84 -9.35 -10.65
N ALA A 375 -18.56 -10.47 -10.46
CA ALA A 375 -18.09 -11.64 -9.72
C ALA A 375 -16.75 -12.19 -10.22
N THR A 376 -15.78 -12.32 -9.31
CA THR A 376 -14.42 -12.81 -9.57
C THR A 376 -14.46 -14.21 -10.18
N ASN A 377 -13.83 -14.39 -11.34
CA ASN A 377 -13.95 -15.61 -12.14
C ASN A 377 -12.77 -16.56 -11.93
N PHE A 378 -13.04 -17.76 -11.41
CA PHE A 378 -12.06 -18.84 -11.28
C PHE A 378 -12.04 -19.80 -12.47
N GLY A 379 -12.82 -19.52 -13.51
CA GLY A 379 -12.85 -20.32 -14.74
C GLY A 379 -13.46 -21.70 -14.51
N ASN A 380 -12.93 -22.69 -15.22
CA ASN A 380 -13.41 -24.06 -15.17
C ASN A 380 -12.63 -24.86 -14.12
N LEU A 381 -13.32 -25.32 -13.07
CA LEU A 381 -12.65 -26.07 -12.00
C LEU A 381 -12.40 -27.54 -12.37
N THR A 382 -13.04 -28.07 -13.41
CA THR A 382 -12.91 -29.48 -13.83
C THR A 382 -11.92 -29.72 -14.96
N SER A 383 -11.52 -28.67 -15.69
CA SER A 383 -10.80 -28.77 -16.97
C SER A 383 -9.82 -27.61 -17.15
N PRO A 384 -8.58 -27.82 -17.65
CA PRO A 384 -8.04 -29.08 -18.20
C PRO A 384 -7.63 -30.11 -17.13
N LEU A 385 -7.55 -29.71 -15.87
CA LEU A 385 -7.34 -30.59 -14.72
C LEU A 385 -8.27 -30.15 -13.57
N PRO A 386 -8.86 -31.08 -12.80
CA PRO A 386 -9.61 -30.76 -11.59
C PRO A 386 -8.79 -29.88 -10.65
N THR A 387 -9.31 -28.73 -10.21
CA THR A 387 -8.58 -27.71 -9.46
C THR A 387 -9.52 -27.06 -8.44
N SER A 388 -9.12 -27.02 -7.17
CA SER A 388 -9.87 -26.29 -6.14
C SER A 388 -9.43 -24.82 -6.06
N VAL A 389 -10.29 -23.97 -5.51
CA VAL A 389 -9.95 -22.58 -5.16
C VAL A 389 -9.68 -22.51 -3.67
N VAL A 390 -8.54 -21.93 -3.26
CA VAL A 390 -8.20 -21.70 -1.85
C VAL A 390 -7.60 -20.30 -1.70
N LEU A 391 -8.21 -19.45 -0.88
CA LEU A 391 -7.87 -18.04 -0.70
C LEU A 391 -7.60 -17.81 0.79
N THR A 392 -6.33 -17.92 1.19
CA THR A 392 -5.84 -17.78 2.56
C THR A 392 -5.24 -16.39 2.86
N ASN A 393 -5.15 -15.53 1.85
CA ASN A 393 -4.62 -14.17 1.95
C ASN A 393 -5.64 -13.14 2.51
N LEU A 394 -6.58 -13.60 3.34
CA LEU A 394 -7.50 -12.79 4.16
C LEU A 394 -8.33 -11.77 3.36
N LEU A 395 -9.37 -12.27 2.68
CA LEU A 395 -10.40 -11.44 2.03
C LEU A 395 -11.22 -10.65 3.07
N SER A 396 -11.97 -9.63 2.65
CA SER A 396 -12.59 -8.66 3.56
C SER A 396 -14.02 -8.23 3.19
N LEU A 397 -14.92 -8.34 4.16
CA LEU A 397 -16.26 -7.77 4.11
C LEU A 397 -16.32 -6.57 5.06
N ASN A 398 -16.83 -5.43 4.63
CA ASN A 398 -16.82 -4.17 5.40
C ASN A 398 -18.09 -3.95 6.26
N GLY A 399 -18.83 -5.02 6.53
CA GLY A 399 -20.07 -4.99 7.32
C GLY A 399 -21.28 -4.46 6.57
N ALA A 400 -22.48 -4.80 7.01
CA ALA A 400 -23.75 -4.44 6.34
C ALA A 400 -24.01 -2.92 6.28
N ALA A 401 -23.35 -2.14 7.14
CA ALA A 401 -23.36 -0.68 7.14
C ALA A 401 -22.09 -0.06 6.49
N GLY A 402 -21.28 -0.87 5.81
CA GLY A 402 -20.01 -0.49 5.22
C GLY A 402 -20.12 0.42 3.98
N PRO A 403 -19.02 1.10 3.61
CA PRO A 403 -18.97 1.96 2.43
C PRO A 403 -19.18 1.18 1.13
N ASN A 404 -19.72 1.84 0.11
CA ASN A 404 -19.77 1.39 -1.28
C ASN A 404 -20.35 -0.01 -1.54
N GLY A 405 -21.12 -0.57 -0.60
CA GLY A 405 -21.77 -1.88 -0.74
C GLY A 405 -20.82 -3.08 -0.62
N THR A 406 -19.60 -2.89 -0.13
CA THR A 406 -18.59 -3.97 0.03
C THR A 406 -18.83 -4.83 1.28
N ASN A 407 -20.11 -5.10 1.56
CA ASN A 407 -20.56 -6.05 2.59
C ASN A 407 -20.76 -7.46 2.03
N ASN A 408 -20.64 -7.64 0.71
CA ASN A 408 -20.82 -8.90 0.03
C ASN A 408 -19.87 -9.03 -1.16
N ASP A 409 -19.34 -10.24 -1.33
CA ASP A 409 -18.39 -10.61 -2.38
C ASP A 409 -19.02 -11.68 -3.27
N TRP A 410 -18.86 -11.54 -4.58
CA TRP A 410 -19.29 -12.55 -5.55
C TRP A 410 -18.09 -13.21 -6.23
N PHE A 411 -18.24 -14.51 -6.44
CA PHE A 411 -17.33 -15.36 -7.19
C PHE A 411 -18.10 -16.15 -8.22
N ARG A 412 -17.47 -16.52 -9.34
CA ARG A 412 -18.05 -17.42 -10.34
C ARG A 412 -17.09 -18.52 -10.74
N PHE A 413 -17.64 -19.65 -11.15
CA PHE A 413 -16.88 -20.79 -11.69
C PHE A 413 -17.76 -21.67 -12.58
N THR A 414 -17.15 -22.52 -13.40
CA THR A 414 -17.84 -23.52 -14.22
C THR A 414 -17.37 -24.94 -13.91
N VAL A 415 -18.24 -25.92 -14.18
CA VAL A 415 -17.91 -27.36 -14.19
C VAL A 415 -18.51 -28.03 -15.42
N ASP A 416 -17.74 -28.93 -16.06
CA ASP A 416 -18.14 -29.69 -17.26
C ASP A 416 -18.81 -31.02 -16.93
N THR A 417 -18.61 -31.51 -15.70
CA THR A 417 -19.10 -32.80 -15.20
C THR A 417 -20.02 -32.59 -14.00
N THR A 418 -20.79 -33.62 -13.64
CA THR A 418 -21.49 -33.64 -12.35
C THR A 418 -20.44 -33.75 -11.23
N THR A 419 -20.30 -32.71 -10.43
CA THR A 419 -19.16 -32.52 -9.52
C THR A 419 -19.66 -32.38 -8.08
N ALA A 420 -19.01 -33.05 -7.14
CA ALA A 420 -19.27 -32.85 -5.72
C ALA A 420 -18.41 -31.66 -5.21
N VAL A 421 -19.06 -30.68 -4.58
CA VAL A 421 -18.43 -29.42 -4.15
C VAL A 421 -18.62 -29.18 -2.66
N SER A 422 -17.57 -28.66 -2.03
CA SER A 422 -17.55 -28.16 -0.66
C SER A 422 -17.02 -26.73 -0.68
N ILE A 423 -17.93 -25.77 -0.47
CA ILE A 423 -17.64 -24.33 -0.46
C ILE A 423 -17.63 -23.88 0.99
N VAL A 424 -16.59 -23.17 1.41
CA VAL A 424 -16.43 -22.72 2.81
C VAL A 424 -16.03 -21.25 2.84
N ALA A 425 -16.71 -20.47 3.68
CA ALA A 425 -16.30 -19.11 4.06
C ALA A 425 -16.06 -19.08 5.58
N ALA A 426 -14.81 -18.87 6.00
CA ALA A 426 -14.36 -19.01 7.38
C ALA A 426 -13.86 -17.67 7.95
N PRO A 427 -14.50 -17.10 8.99
CA PRO A 427 -14.03 -15.88 9.65
C PRO A 427 -12.58 -16.00 10.13
N ALA A 428 -11.78 -14.95 9.89
CA ALA A 428 -10.33 -14.98 10.05
C ALA A 428 -9.79 -13.74 10.79
N GLY A 429 -8.47 -13.67 10.99
CA GLY A 429 -7.80 -12.61 11.76
C GLY A 429 -7.70 -12.85 13.28
N GLY A 430 -8.51 -13.75 13.84
CA GLY A 430 -8.37 -14.19 15.23
C GLY A 430 -8.64 -13.10 16.26
N THR A 431 -7.75 -12.98 17.26
CA THR A 431 -7.81 -12.01 18.37
C THR A 431 -6.45 -11.36 18.59
N TYR A 432 -6.39 -10.04 18.72
CA TYR A 432 -5.16 -9.30 19.00
C TYR A 432 -5.41 -8.03 19.83
N LEU A 433 -4.36 -7.51 20.45
CA LEU A 433 -4.41 -6.24 21.20
C LEU A 433 -4.13 -5.06 20.25
N ASN A 434 -4.94 -4.00 20.34
CA ASN A 434 -4.75 -2.77 19.58
C ASN A 434 -5.07 -1.50 20.41
N ALA A 435 -4.35 -0.42 20.13
CA ALA A 435 -4.64 0.98 20.47
C ALA A 435 -3.73 1.88 19.61
N GLN A 436 -4.06 3.17 19.47
CA GLN A 436 -3.18 4.14 18.81
C GLN A 436 -1.92 4.40 19.64
N GLN A 437 -0.78 4.62 18.98
CA GLN A 437 0.39 5.19 19.65
C GLN A 437 0.07 6.60 20.20
N PRO A 438 0.38 6.90 21.48
CA PRO A 438 0.22 8.26 22.00
C PRO A 438 1.25 9.23 21.39
N SER A 439 0.91 10.52 21.35
CA SER A 439 1.78 11.58 20.82
C SER A 439 3.10 11.79 21.56
N THR A 440 3.33 11.09 22.68
CA THR A 440 4.62 11.02 23.38
C THR A 440 5.62 10.07 22.71
N GLY A 441 5.18 9.28 21.73
CA GLY A 441 5.98 8.23 21.11
C GLY A 441 6.20 7.01 22.00
N GLY A 442 7.02 6.07 21.53
CA GLY A 442 7.23 4.78 22.18
C GLY A 442 5.98 3.92 22.16
N CYS A 443 5.80 3.11 23.21
CA CYS A 443 4.68 2.15 23.33
C CYS A 443 3.90 2.19 24.67
N PRO A 444 3.84 3.30 25.45
CA PRO A 444 3.01 3.34 26.65
C PRO A 444 1.52 3.45 26.28
N GLY A 445 0.66 2.82 27.07
CA GLY A 445 -0.80 2.93 26.89
C GLY A 445 -1.54 1.65 27.30
N THR A 446 -2.86 1.73 27.36
CA THR A 446 -3.75 0.58 27.51
C THR A 446 -4.26 0.18 26.13
N SER A 447 -4.14 -1.09 25.78
CA SER A 447 -4.68 -1.65 24.53
C SER A 447 -5.94 -2.44 24.79
N THR A 448 -6.86 -2.42 23.82
CA THR A 448 -8.11 -3.18 23.84
C THR A 448 -7.97 -4.47 23.04
N SER A 449 -8.75 -5.50 23.39
CA SER A 449 -8.77 -6.77 22.66
C SER A 449 -9.76 -6.69 21.48
N ILE A 450 -9.24 -6.74 20.26
CA ILE A 450 -10.01 -6.82 19.01
C ILE A 450 -10.15 -8.29 18.62
N ILE A 451 -11.39 -8.78 18.48
CA ILE A 451 -11.66 -10.13 17.96
C ILE A 451 -12.05 -9.99 16.49
N ALA A 452 -11.06 -9.86 15.61
CA ALA A 452 -11.27 -9.67 14.16
C ALA A 452 -11.96 -10.87 13.47
N SER A 453 -11.87 -12.06 14.05
CA SER A 453 -12.67 -13.22 13.62
C SER A 453 -14.16 -13.12 13.99
N GLN A 454 -14.55 -12.14 14.80
CA GLN A 454 -15.91 -11.86 15.28
C GLN A 454 -16.34 -10.42 14.98
N ALA A 455 -15.84 -9.84 13.89
CA ALA A 455 -16.16 -8.49 13.44
C ALA A 455 -17.52 -8.40 12.73
N GLY A 456 -18.02 -9.52 12.19
CA GLY A 456 -19.27 -9.65 11.46
C GLY A 456 -19.83 -11.08 11.48
N ASN A 457 -20.91 -11.32 10.75
CA ASN A 457 -21.58 -12.61 10.67
C ASN A 457 -21.71 -13.05 9.21
N ILE A 458 -20.99 -14.11 8.84
CA ILE A 458 -20.93 -14.57 7.45
C ILE A 458 -22.20 -15.34 7.07
N GLN A 459 -22.67 -15.09 5.85
CA GLN A 459 -23.66 -15.86 5.11
C GLN A 459 -23.03 -16.35 3.80
N LEU A 460 -23.36 -17.57 3.39
CA LEU A 460 -22.84 -18.22 2.18
C LEU A 460 -23.98 -18.75 1.32
N GLU A 461 -23.95 -18.45 0.03
CA GLU A 461 -24.96 -18.84 -0.95
C GLU A 461 -24.35 -19.31 -2.26
N LEU A 462 -25.00 -20.30 -2.88
CA LEU A 462 -24.63 -20.85 -4.18
C LEU A 462 -25.83 -20.73 -5.13
N PHE A 463 -25.64 -20.06 -6.25
CA PHE A 463 -26.62 -19.84 -7.30
C PHE A 463 -26.17 -20.49 -8.62
N THR A 464 -27.15 -20.85 -9.43
CA THR A 464 -26.98 -21.04 -10.88
C THR A 464 -26.77 -19.70 -11.60
N ALA A 465 -26.30 -19.73 -12.85
CA ALA A 465 -26.22 -18.54 -13.70
C ALA A 465 -27.54 -17.75 -13.81
N ASP A 466 -28.70 -18.44 -13.81
CA ASP A 466 -30.04 -17.83 -13.81
C ASP A 466 -30.47 -17.28 -12.43
N ALA A 467 -29.52 -17.03 -11.53
CA ALA A 467 -29.69 -16.53 -10.16
C ALA A 467 -30.64 -17.37 -9.27
N GLN A 468 -30.87 -18.65 -9.60
CA GLN A 468 -31.63 -19.55 -8.75
C GLN A 468 -30.70 -20.21 -7.73
N LEU A 469 -31.06 -20.16 -6.44
CA LEU A 469 -30.35 -20.84 -5.36
C LEU A 469 -30.30 -22.36 -5.61
N VAL A 470 -29.09 -22.93 -5.55
CA VAL A 470 -28.84 -24.38 -5.71
C VAL A 470 -29.16 -25.15 -4.43
N VAL A 471 -28.94 -24.50 -3.28
CA VAL A 471 -29.26 -24.98 -1.93
C VAL A 471 -29.87 -23.82 -1.13
N PRO A 472 -30.59 -24.08 -0.03
CA PRO A 472 -30.96 -23.01 0.90
C PRO A 472 -29.74 -22.23 1.36
N THR A 473 -29.90 -20.92 1.54
CA THR A 473 -28.90 -20.01 2.09
C THR A 473 -28.29 -20.54 3.40
N GLN A 474 -26.97 -20.54 3.52
CA GLN A 474 -26.26 -20.97 4.73
C GLN A 474 -25.93 -19.76 5.60
N ASN A 475 -26.53 -19.72 6.78
CA ASN A 475 -26.34 -18.74 7.86
C ASN A 475 -26.73 -19.37 9.21
N ALA A 476 -26.44 -20.67 9.35
CA ALA A 476 -26.88 -21.48 10.48
C ALA A 476 -25.96 -21.34 11.71
N ASN A 477 -24.72 -20.91 11.49
CA ASN A 477 -23.74 -20.62 12.51
C ASN A 477 -23.77 -19.12 12.86
N GLY A 478 -23.13 -18.77 13.97
CA GLY A 478 -23.04 -17.38 14.44
C GLY A 478 -21.69 -16.73 14.15
N VAL A 479 -21.59 -15.46 14.54
CA VAL A 479 -20.37 -14.65 14.55
C VAL A 479 -19.18 -15.46 15.09
N GLY A 480 -18.10 -15.55 14.32
CA GLY A 480 -16.90 -16.32 14.67
C GLY A 480 -16.82 -17.76 14.15
N PHE A 481 -17.84 -18.25 13.47
CA PHE A 481 -17.88 -19.61 12.92
C PHE A 481 -18.02 -19.60 11.39
N SER A 482 -17.50 -20.64 10.73
CA SER A 482 -17.55 -20.77 9.28
C SER A 482 -18.94 -21.15 8.78
N GLU A 483 -19.31 -20.65 7.60
CA GLU A 483 -20.43 -21.19 6.82
C GLU A 483 -19.91 -22.13 5.73
N SER A 484 -20.70 -23.17 5.40
CA SER A 484 -20.29 -24.19 4.44
C SER A 484 -21.45 -24.77 3.63
N ILE A 485 -21.29 -24.85 2.31
CA ILE A 485 -22.19 -25.57 1.40
C ILE A 485 -21.48 -26.85 0.96
N VAL A 486 -22.09 -28.01 1.23
CA VAL A 486 -21.67 -29.30 0.64
C VAL A 486 -22.83 -29.85 -0.19
N THR A 487 -22.60 -30.05 -1.48
CA THR A 487 -23.63 -30.51 -2.43
C THR A 487 -23.02 -31.15 -3.68
N THR A 488 -23.86 -31.68 -4.56
CA THR A 488 -23.46 -32.16 -5.90
C THR A 488 -24.16 -31.31 -6.95
N ILE A 489 -23.39 -30.75 -7.88
CA ILE A 489 -23.88 -29.86 -8.93
C ILE A 489 -23.73 -30.50 -10.32
N PRO A 490 -24.73 -30.37 -11.22
CA PRO A 490 -24.58 -30.76 -12.62
C PRO A 490 -23.67 -29.78 -13.40
N PRO A 491 -23.27 -30.11 -14.64
CA PRO A 491 -22.52 -29.20 -15.50
C PRO A 491 -23.18 -27.82 -15.66
N GLY A 492 -22.41 -26.73 -15.63
CA GLY A 492 -22.91 -25.36 -15.75
C GLY A 492 -21.99 -24.27 -15.18
N GLU A 493 -22.42 -23.01 -15.28
CA GLU A 493 -21.83 -21.86 -14.56
C GLU A 493 -22.59 -21.63 -13.24
N TYR A 494 -21.82 -21.36 -12.19
CA TYR A 494 -22.29 -21.14 -10.83
C TYR A 494 -21.71 -19.84 -10.25
N LEU A 495 -22.52 -19.19 -9.42
CA LEU A 495 -22.18 -17.97 -8.69
C LEU A 495 -22.20 -18.27 -7.19
N VAL A 496 -21.14 -17.88 -6.47
CA VAL A 496 -21.10 -17.90 -5.01
C VAL A 496 -21.25 -16.46 -4.52
N ARG A 497 -22.10 -16.24 -3.51
CA ARG A 497 -22.08 -15.01 -2.72
C ARG A 497 -21.61 -15.33 -1.30
N VAL A 498 -20.67 -14.52 -0.81
CA VAL A 498 -20.36 -14.39 0.62
C VAL A 498 -20.90 -13.04 1.07
N THR A 499 -21.51 -12.95 2.26
CA THR A 499 -22.10 -11.70 2.77
C THR A 499 -21.90 -11.56 4.26
N ASP A 500 -21.58 -10.36 4.72
CA ASP A 500 -21.65 -10.00 6.14
C ASP A 500 -23.04 -9.42 6.45
N LEU A 501 -23.78 -10.16 7.28
CA LEU A 501 -25.09 -9.78 7.80
C LEU A 501 -25.01 -8.87 9.03
N GLY A 502 -23.85 -8.83 9.69
CA GLY A 502 -23.72 -8.32 11.05
C GLY A 502 -24.54 -9.12 12.09
N PRO A 503 -24.77 -8.56 13.30
CA PRO A 503 -24.36 -7.22 13.71
C PRO A 503 -22.84 -7.09 13.79
N ASN A 504 -22.29 -6.04 13.18
CA ASN A 504 -20.88 -5.73 13.29
C ASN A 504 -20.61 -5.15 14.69
N ALA A 505 -20.23 -6.01 15.64
CA ALA A 505 -19.97 -5.63 17.01
C ALA A 505 -18.79 -4.64 17.05
N ALA A 506 -19.07 -3.34 17.13
CA ALA A 506 -18.12 -2.33 16.67
C ALA A 506 -16.85 -2.18 17.54
N ALA A 507 -16.79 -2.82 18.71
CA ALA A 507 -15.54 -3.05 19.46
C ALA A 507 -14.54 -3.94 18.69
N ASN A 508 -15.04 -4.88 17.89
CA ASN A 508 -14.26 -5.67 16.93
C ASN A 508 -14.07 -4.95 15.57
N GLN A 509 -14.70 -3.77 15.38
CA GLN A 509 -14.73 -2.96 14.15
C GLN A 509 -15.52 -3.61 12.99
N ILE A 510 -15.81 -2.86 11.94
CA ILE A 510 -16.71 -3.29 10.84
C ILE A 510 -16.09 -4.20 9.78
N VAL A 511 -14.77 -4.44 9.77
CA VAL A 511 -14.12 -5.27 8.73
C VAL A 511 -14.00 -6.71 9.20
N GLN A 512 -14.85 -7.59 8.67
CA GLN A 512 -14.73 -9.04 8.86
C GLN A 512 -13.76 -9.61 7.81
N LEU A 513 -12.62 -10.12 8.26
CA LEU A 513 -11.73 -10.90 7.40
C LEU A 513 -12.24 -12.33 7.24
N TYR A 514 -11.99 -12.96 6.10
CA TYR A 514 -12.30 -14.39 5.92
C TYR A 514 -11.32 -15.10 4.99
N ASN A 515 -11.20 -16.40 5.20
CA ASN A 515 -10.61 -17.33 4.24
C ASN A 515 -11.74 -17.99 3.44
N PHE A 516 -11.52 -18.18 2.15
CA PHE A 516 -12.50 -18.76 1.23
C PHE A 516 -11.95 -20.00 0.53
N ALA A 517 -12.78 -21.02 0.34
CA ALA A 517 -12.43 -22.18 -0.45
C ALA A 517 -13.62 -22.70 -1.27
N ILE A 518 -13.34 -23.14 -2.49
CA ILE A 518 -14.20 -24.03 -3.30
C ILE A 518 -13.40 -25.30 -3.53
N SER A 519 -13.61 -26.29 -2.67
CA SER A 519 -13.03 -27.62 -2.78
C SER A 519 -13.90 -28.47 -3.70
N ILE A 520 -13.33 -29.00 -4.79
CA ILE A 520 -14.02 -29.95 -5.66
C ILE A 520 -13.43 -31.36 -5.49
N ASP A 521 -14.24 -32.39 -5.68
CA ASP A 521 -13.78 -33.78 -5.73
C ASP A 521 -14.36 -34.49 -6.96
N ALA A 522 -13.52 -35.27 -7.63
CA ALA A 522 -13.86 -36.10 -8.78
C ALA A 522 -14.43 -37.47 -8.37
N ASP A 523 -14.07 -37.97 -7.17
CA ASP A 523 -14.51 -39.27 -6.64
C ASP A 523 -15.83 -39.18 -5.83
N GLY A 524 -16.34 -37.96 -5.61
CA GLY A 524 -17.73 -37.70 -5.21
C GLY A 524 -17.99 -37.36 -3.73
N ASN A 525 -16.97 -37.10 -2.91
CA ASN A 525 -17.12 -36.70 -1.51
C ASN A 525 -16.00 -35.74 -1.04
N PRO A 526 -16.13 -34.42 -1.30
CA PRO A 526 -15.07 -33.42 -1.07
C PRO A 526 -14.82 -33.14 0.41
N THR A 527 -13.91 -33.93 0.99
CA THR A 527 -13.24 -33.62 2.25
C THR A 527 -11.89 -32.95 1.98
N PRO A 528 -11.28 -32.23 2.95
CA PRO A 528 -9.95 -31.62 2.77
C PRO A 528 -8.80 -32.60 2.46
N LEU A 529 -9.04 -33.92 2.50
CA LEU A 529 -8.08 -34.98 2.18
C LEU A 529 -8.33 -35.63 0.80
N THR A 530 -9.45 -35.31 0.15
CA THR A 530 -9.87 -35.86 -1.16
C THR A 530 -10.05 -34.79 -2.23
N ALA A 531 -10.19 -33.53 -1.84
CA ALA A 531 -10.33 -32.42 -2.77
C ALA A 531 -9.13 -32.29 -3.74
N ALA A 532 -9.40 -31.90 -4.97
CA ALA A 532 -8.36 -31.59 -5.96
C ALA A 532 -7.44 -30.46 -5.45
N PRO A 533 -6.12 -30.52 -5.65
CA PRO A 533 -5.22 -29.43 -5.28
C PRO A 533 -5.64 -28.07 -5.86
N SER A 534 -5.37 -27.01 -5.11
CA SER A 534 -5.52 -25.63 -5.57
C SER A 534 -4.25 -25.11 -6.25
N ASN A 535 -4.40 -24.09 -7.09
CA ASN A 535 -3.25 -23.39 -7.67
C ASN A 535 -2.56 -22.50 -6.62
N PRO A 536 -1.24 -22.28 -6.72
CA PRO A 536 -0.55 -21.22 -5.97
C PRO A 536 -1.09 -19.83 -6.35
N ASP A 537 -0.55 -18.81 -5.70
CA ASP A 537 -0.90 -17.39 -5.85
C ASP A 537 0.37 -16.67 -6.32
N ALA A 538 0.46 -16.37 -7.61
CA ALA A 538 1.63 -15.74 -8.24
C ALA A 538 1.60 -14.22 -8.01
N ILE A 539 2.73 -13.64 -7.60
CA ILE A 539 2.90 -12.18 -7.54
C ILE A 539 4.27 -11.80 -8.10
N ALA A 540 4.26 -11.28 -9.33
CA ALA A 540 5.43 -10.84 -10.10
C ALA A 540 6.03 -9.50 -9.60
N GLY A 541 5.32 -8.79 -8.72
CA GLY A 541 5.70 -7.47 -8.22
C GLY A 541 4.62 -6.41 -8.52
N ILE A 542 5.04 -5.29 -9.12
CA ILE A 542 4.20 -4.17 -9.57
C ILE A 542 4.76 -3.54 -10.86
N ASP A 543 3.92 -2.82 -11.60
CA ASP A 543 4.30 -2.17 -12.87
C ASP A 543 5.42 -1.15 -12.67
N LYS A 544 6.52 -1.31 -13.42
CA LYS A 544 7.80 -0.66 -13.16
C LYS A 544 8.39 0.09 -14.37
N ARG A 545 9.37 0.95 -14.10
CA ARG A 545 10.13 1.67 -15.13
C ARG A 545 11.62 1.39 -15.04
N VAL A 546 12.24 1.13 -16.19
CA VAL A 546 13.67 0.82 -16.31
C VAL A 546 14.29 1.55 -17.49
N ALA A 547 15.56 1.92 -17.38
CA ALA A 547 16.29 2.54 -18.47
C ALA A 547 16.77 1.46 -19.47
N ALA A 548 16.71 1.75 -20.76
CA ALA A 548 17.19 0.85 -21.79
C ALA A 548 18.71 0.56 -21.63
N ASN A 549 19.11 -0.68 -21.89
CA ASN A 549 20.47 -1.19 -21.70
C ASN A 549 20.97 -1.16 -20.24
N THR A 550 20.05 -1.20 -19.26
CA THR A 550 20.36 -1.44 -17.84
C THR A 550 19.71 -2.74 -17.36
N ASN A 551 20.26 -3.34 -16.30
CA ASN A 551 19.73 -4.59 -15.74
C ASN A 551 18.36 -4.32 -15.08
N ALA A 552 17.29 -4.80 -15.70
CA ALA A 552 15.95 -4.81 -15.12
C ALA A 552 15.78 -6.07 -14.26
N TRP A 553 15.70 -5.91 -12.93
CA TRP A 553 15.70 -7.00 -11.94
C TRP A 553 14.29 -7.31 -11.45
N PHE A 554 13.94 -8.59 -11.37
CA PHE A 554 12.63 -9.06 -10.92
C PHE A 554 12.77 -9.80 -9.60
N ASN A 555 11.67 -10.01 -8.88
CA ASN A 555 11.66 -10.89 -7.72
C ASN A 555 10.26 -11.47 -7.48
N GLY A 556 10.11 -12.79 -7.64
CA GLY A 556 8.83 -13.49 -7.44
C GLY A 556 8.63 -14.04 -6.04
N PHE A 557 9.69 -14.12 -5.23
CA PHE A 557 9.72 -14.90 -3.99
C PHE A 557 9.00 -14.25 -2.79
N PRO A 558 9.17 -12.94 -2.49
CA PRO A 558 8.57 -12.32 -1.30
C PRO A 558 7.05 -12.40 -1.20
N ASN A 559 6.34 -12.35 -2.32
CA ASN A 559 4.89 -12.13 -2.32
C ASN A 559 4.08 -13.32 -2.84
N SER A 560 4.64 -14.17 -3.70
CA SER A 560 3.97 -15.40 -4.17
C SER A 560 3.84 -16.43 -3.04
N ILE A 561 2.75 -17.21 -3.01
CA ILE A 561 2.57 -18.32 -2.05
C ILE A 561 1.99 -19.58 -2.68
N ALA A 562 2.21 -20.74 -2.05
CA ALA A 562 1.33 -21.88 -2.23
C ALA A 562 0.07 -21.70 -1.35
N THR A 563 -1.11 -21.91 -1.92
CA THR A 563 -2.40 -21.70 -1.21
C THR A 563 -2.87 -22.96 -0.47
N GLN A 564 -2.59 -24.14 -1.04
CA GLN A 564 -2.94 -25.43 -0.47
C GLN A 564 -2.19 -25.70 0.85
N ALA A 565 -2.91 -26.14 1.88
CA ALA A 565 -2.32 -26.41 3.19
C ALA A 565 -1.22 -27.50 3.11
N GLY A 566 0.00 -27.15 3.52
CA GLY A 566 1.17 -28.03 3.50
C GLY A 566 1.95 -28.05 2.20
N ALA A 567 1.50 -27.35 1.16
CA ALA A 567 2.27 -27.14 -0.07
C ALA A 567 3.28 -25.99 0.06
N PHE A 568 4.25 -25.95 -0.84
CA PHE A 568 5.25 -24.87 -0.96
C PHE A 568 5.63 -24.65 -2.43
N ILE A 569 6.08 -23.45 -2.79
CA ILE A 569 6.56 -23.16 -4.15
C ILE A 569 7.86 -23.93 -4.41
N THR A 570 7.93 -24.62 -5.55
CA THR A 570 9.10 -25.40 -6.00
C THR A 570 9.87 -24.72 -7.12
N THR A 571 9.20 -23.97 -8.01
CA THR A 571 9.85 -23.29 -9.14
C THR A 571 9.23 -21.90 -9.42
N PHE A 572 10.07 -21.02 -9.96
CA PHE A 572 9.72 -19.73 -10.54
C PHE A 572 10.20 -19.74 -12.00
N SER A 573 9.34 -19.45 -12.97
CA SER A 573 9.72 -19.28 -14.38
C SER A 573 9.28 -17.89 -14.85
N TRP A 574 9.99 -17.28 -15.78
CA TRP A 574 9.58 -16.00 -16.35
C TRP A 574 9.56 -16.04 -17.88
N ASP A 575 8.55 -15.38 -18.43
CA ASP A 575 8.53 -14.74 -19.74
C ASP A 575 8.92 -13.27 -19.49
N LEU A 576 10.05 -12.80 -20.02
CA LEU A 576 10.51 -11.42 -19.81
C LEU A 576 10.44 -10.52 -21.06
N ASP A 577 10.04 -11.02 -22.24
CA ASP A 577 9.87 -10.17 -23.44
C ASP A 577 8.45 -10.16 -24.04
N GLY A 578 7.54 -11.01 -23.55
CA GLY A 578 6.11 -10.97 -23.81
C GLY A 578 5.65 -11.84 -24.98
N ASP A 579 6.47 -12.76 -25.49
CA ASP A 579 6.10 -13.66 -26.60
C ASP A 579 5.28 -14.90 -26.17
N GLY A 580 5.16 -15.15 -24.86
CA GLY A 580 4.42 -16.28 -24.28
C GLY A 580 5.28 -17.53 -24.02
N ALA A 581 6.54 -17.55 -24.45
CA ALA A 581 7.52 -18.53 -24.00
C ALA A 581 8.12 -18.12 -22.65
N PHE A 582 8.46 -19.09 -21.82
CA PHE A 582 9.13 -18.87 -20.54
C PHE A 582 10.61 -19.22 -20.70
N GLU A 583 11.43 -18.24 -21.10
CA GLU A 583 12.84 -18.43 -21.41
C GLU A 583 13.71 -18.52 -20.15
N VAL A 584 13.26 -17.93 -19.04
CA VAL A 584 13.89 -18.08 -17.72
C VAL A 584 13.22 -19.20 -16.94
N ALA A 585 13.98 -20.24 -16.59
CA ALA A 585 13.47 -21.43 -15.92
C ALA A 585 14.13 -21.65 -14.55
N ASN A 586 13.31 -21.75 -13.50
CA ASN A 586 13.70 -21.97 -12.11
C ASN A 586 14.64 -20.88 -11.53
N ASP A 587 14.29 -19.61 -11.74
CA ASP A 587 14.95 -18.46 -11.13
C ASP A 587 13.91 -17.52 -10.49
N ALA A 588 14.17 -17.14 -9.24
CA ALA A 588 13.26 -16.34 -8.42
C ALA A 588 13.53 -14.83 -8.55
N ASP A 589 14.79 -14.45 -8.74
CA ASP A 589 15.23 -13.04 -8.87
C ASP A 589 16.08 -12.77 -10.13
N PRO A 590 15.61 -13.14 -11.34
CA PRO A 590 16.36 -12.93 -12.57
C PRO A 590 16.43 -11.46 -12.99
N PHE A 591 17.26 -11.19 -14.00
CA PHE A 591 17.29 -9.90 -14.69
C PHE A 591 17.39 -10.07 -16.21
N THR A 592 16.93 -9.04 -16.93
CA THR A 592 17.15 -8.91 -18.39
C THR A 592 17.55 -7.49 -18.74
N GLN A 593 17.91 -7.25 -20.00
CA GLN A 593 18.12 -5.91 -20.56
C GLN A 593 17.18 -5.69 -21.74
N TYR A 594 16.50 -4.55 -21.74
CA TYR A 594 15.65 -4.09 -22.83
C TYR A 594 16.39 -3.02 -23.65
N VAL A 595 16.33 -3.11 -24.98
CA VAL A 595 17.13 -2.26 -25.88
C VAL A 595 16.30 -1.26 -26.70
N SER A 596 14.98 -1.24 -26.48
CA SER A 596 14.00 -0.41 -27.18
C SER A 596 13.06 0.26 -26.17
N ASN A 597 12.59 1.47 -26.45
CA ASN A 597 11.51 2.11 -25.70
C ASN A 597 10.21 1.34 -25.98
N GLY A 598 9.38 1.14 -24.97
CA GLY A 598 8.13 0.38 -25.08
C GLY A 598 7.58 -0.04 -23.74
N VAL A 599 6.52 -0.85 -23.78
CA VAL A 599 5.96 -1.52 -22.60
C VAL A 599 6.02 -3.02 -22.85
N TYR A 600 6.74 -3.73 -21.97
CA TYR A 600 6.94 -5.17 -22.05
C TYR A 600 6.14 -5.85 -20.94
N PRO A 601 5.21 -6.76 -21.24
CA PRO A 601 4.53 -7.57 -20.23
C PRO A 601 5.49 -8.67 -19.76
N ALA A 602 5.99 -8.57 -18.52
CA ALA A 602 6.81 -9.60 -17.91
C ALA A 602 5.93 -10.51 -17.04
N THR A 603 5.88 -11.80 -17.34
CA THR A 603 4.98 -12.77 -16.70
C THR A 603 5.75 -13.77 -15.87
N LEU A 604 5.52 -13.76 -14.56
CA LEU A 604 5.93 -14.83 -13.65
C LEU A 604 4.98 -16.02 -13.79
N ARG A 605 5.52 -17.24 -13.79
CA ARG A 605 4.80 -18.48 -13.47
C ARG A 605 5.44 -19.12 -12.25
N VAL A 606 4.68 -19.33 -11.18
CA VAL A 606 5.12 -20.16 -10.04
C VAL A 606 4.55 -21.56 -10.16
N THR A 607 5.29 -22.57 -9.70
CA THR A 607 4.79 -23.96 -9.56
C THR A 607 5.00 -24.44 -8.13
N ASP A 608 4.05 -25.19 -7.58
CA ASP A 608 4.10 -25.71 -6.20
C ASP A 608 4.53 -27.18 -6.11
N SER A 609 4.62 -27.67 -4.87
CA SER A 609 4.98 -29.05 -4.52
C SER A 609 3.91 -30.10 -4.88
N LEU A 610 2.76 -29.67 -5.40
CA LEU A 610 1.67 -30.53 -5.88
C LEU A 610 1.56 -30.49 -7.42
N GLY A 611 2.51 -29.83 -8.09
CA GLY A 611 2.55 -29.67 -9.54
C GLY A 611 1.51 -28.68 -10.08
N ARG A 612 0.98 -27.80 -9.23
CA ARG A 612 0.04 -26.74 -9.62
C ARG A 612 0.77 -25.44 -9.87
N SER A 613 0.24 -24.65 -10.79
CA SER A 613 0.90 -23.44 -11.26
C SER A 613 -0.08 -22.30 -11.46
N ASP A 614 0.41 -21.09 -11.27
CA ASP A 614 -0.32 -19.84 -11.45
C ASP A 614 0.59 -18.79 -12.10
N THR A 615 -0.01 -17.75 -12.69
CA THR A 615 0.71 -16.74 -13.48
C THR A 615 0.26 -15.31 -13.16
N ASP A 616 1.23 -14.41 -13.00
CA ASP A 616 1.00 -12.98 -12.79
C ASP A 616 1.91 -12.14 -13.71
N THR A 617 1.37 -11.04 -14.23
CA THR A 617 2.04 -10.20 -15.24
C THR A 617 2.13 -8.77 -14.75
N ILE A 618 3.31 -8.16 -14.91
CA ILE A 618 3.55 -6.73 -14.67
C ILE A 618 4.04 -6.04 -15.94
N ASN A 619 3.69 -4.76 -16.10
CA ASN A 619 4.17 -3.94 -17.20
C ASN A 619 5.55 -3.35 -16.86
N VAL A 620 6.54 -3.60 -17.74
CA VAL A 620 7.87 -2.99 -17.67
C VAL A 620 7.96 -1.90 -18.74
N THR A 621 7.85 -0.65 -18.32
CA THR A 621 7.94 0.52 -19.20
C THR A 621 9.39 0.95 -19.36
N VAL A 622 9.94 0.74 -20.56
CA VAL A 622 11.34 0.99 -20.91
C VAL A 622 11.50 2.36 -21.55
N PHE A 623 12.51 3.12 -21.13
CA PHE A 623 12.77 4.47 -21.61
C PHE A 623 14.27 4.74 -21.85
N GLY A 624 14.57 5.75 -22.65
CA GLY A 624 15.95 6.20 -22.92
C GLY A 624 16.73 5.35 -23.93
N ALA A 625 16.07 4.45 -24.67
CA ALA A 625 16.68 3.74 -25.78
C ALA A 625 17.07 4.70 -26.91
N VAL A 626 18.14 4.33 -27.63
CA VAL A 626 18.61 5.03 -28.82
C VAL A 626 18.33 4.14 -30.03
N THR A 627 17.75 4.72 -31.09
CA THR A 627 17.56 4.02 -32.37
C THR A 627 18.89 3.87 -33.07
N THR A 628 19.24 2.63 -33.41
CA THR A 628 20.46 2.27 -34.15
C THR A 628 20.12 1.33 -35.30
N LEU A 629 21.01 1.26 -36.28
CA LEU A 629 20.95 0.29 -37.37
C LEU A 629 22.15 -0.67 -37.24
N GLY A 630 21.89 -1.97 -37.28
CA GLY A 630 22.88 -3.04 -37.38
C GLY A 630 23.05 -3.54 -38.81
N SER A 631 21.96 -3.89 -39.51
CA SER A 631 21.99 -4.32 -40.91
C SER A 631 20.70 -4.00 -41.67
N LEU A 632 20.81 -3.95 -43.00
CA LEU A 632 19.72 -4.11 -43.95
C LEU A 632 20.04 -5.33 -44.82
N GLU A 633 19.11 -6.27 -44.93
CA GLU A 633 19.31 -7.51 -45.68
C GLU A 633 18.14 -7.77 -46.63
N PRO A 634 18.37 -7.87 -47.96
CA PRO A 634 19.62 -7.53 -48.66
C PRO A 634 19.88 -6.02 -48.70
N SER A 635 21.16 -5.62 -48.66
CA SER A 635 21.60 -4.23 -48.84
C SER A 635 21.79 -3.82 -50.31
N GLN A 636 21.59 -4.76 -51.24
CA GLN A 636 21.64 -4.53 -52.69
C GLN A 636 20.35 -5.06 -53.34
N ILE A 637 19.78 -4.32 -54.29
CA ILE A 637 18.57 -4.69 -55.02
C ILE A 637 18.69 -4.37 -56.52
N GLU A 638 17.91 -5.08 -57.33
CA GLU A 638 17.78 -4.82 -58.76
C GLU A 638 16.59 -3.89 -59.07
N PRO A 639 16.66 -3.05 -60.13
CA PRO A 639 15.54 -2.23 -60.59
C PRO A 639 14.26 -3.05 -60.90
N GLU A 640 13.11 -2.39 -60.74
CA GLU A 640 11.75 -2.91 -60.98
C GLU A 640 11.40 -4.26 -60.27
N THR A 641 12.24 -4.69 -59.33
CA THR A 641 12.11 -5.98 -58.63
C THR A 641 11.70 -5.76 -57.18
N ALA A 642 10.51 -6.25 -56.82
CA ALA A 642 10.01 -6.21 -55.45
C ALA A 642 10.82 -7.14 -54.55
N THR A 643 11.74 -6.57 -53.77
CA THR A 643 12.68 -7.31 -52.93
C THR A 643 12.27 -7.22 -51.46
N PRO A 644 11.94 -8.34 -50.80
CA PRO A 644 11.70 -8.37 -49.35
C PRO A 644 12.96 -7.96 -48.58
N ILE A 645 12.78 -7.15 -47.53
CA ILE A 645 13.88 -6.67 -46.68
C ILE A 645 13.67 -6.98 -45.21
N VAL A 646 14.80 -7.18 -44.52
CA VAL A 646 14.91 -7.25 -43.06
C VAL A 646 15.77 -6.07 -42.60
N ILE A 647 15.28 -5.29 -41.63
CA ILE A 647 16.03 -4.21 -40.99
C ILE A 647 16.35 -4.66 -39.56
N THR A 648 17.63 -4.77 -39.21
CA THR A 648 18.10 -5.18 -37.88
C THR A 648 18.75 -3.99 -37.17
N GLY A 649 18.49 -3.80 -35.87
CA GLY A 649 18.92 -2.62 -35.12
C GLY A 649 18.34 -2.58 -33.70
N THR A 650 17.98 -1.38 -33.22
CA THR A 650 17.36 -1.16 -31.89
C THR A 650 16.29 -0.07 -31.94
N ASN A 651 15.38 -0.09 -30.97
CA ASN A 651 14.36 0.94 -30.77
C ASN A 651 13.38 1.09 -31.95
N PHE A 652 12.84 -0.04 -32.43
CA PHE A 652 11.92 -0.11 -33.58
C PHE A 652 10.44 -0.44 -33.24
N LEU A 653 10.04 -0.54 -31.96
CA LEU A 653 8.68 -0.94 -31.55
C LEU A 653 7.55 -0.01 -32.04
N GLY A 654 7.87 1.20 -32.49
CA GLY A 654 6.91 2.14 -33.07
C GLY A 654 6.64 1.96 -34.57
N VAL A 655 7.35 1.07 -35.27
CA VAL A 655 7.19 0.87 -36.72
C VAL A 655 5.97 -0.02 -37.00
N SER A 656 4.84 0.62 -37.29
CA SER A 656 3.54 -0.01 -37.54
C SER A 656 3.03 0.17 -38.99
N SER A 657 3.67 1.04 -39.78
CA SER A 657 3.34 1.26 -41.20
C SER A 657 4.59 1.30 -42.08
N ALA A 658 4.48 0.75 -43.30
CA ALA A 658 5.51 0.90 -44.34
C ALA A 658 5.80 2.38 -44.65
N ALA A 659 4.82 3.27 -44.48
CA ALA A 659 4.99 4.72 -44.67
C ALA A 659 5.94 5.39 -43.66
N GLN A 660 6.32 4.69 -42.57
CA GLN A 660 7.34 5.16 -41.64
C GLN A 660 8.77 4.90 -42.13
N VAL A 661 8.96 4.06 -43.14
CA VAL A 661 10.27 3.66 -43.67
C VAL A 661 10.43 4.24 -45.07
N SER A 662 11.56 4.89 -45.33
CA SER A 662 11.88 5.49 -46.63
C SER A 662 13.34 5.31 -46.99
N PHE A 663 13.60 5.13 -48.28
CA PHE A 663 14.93 5.12 -48.88
C PHE A 663 15.19 6.34 -49.78
N GLY A 664 14.31 7.35 -49.71
CA GLY A 664 14.34 8.51 -50.59
C GLY A 664 13.49 8.36 -51.86
N PRO A 665 13.59 9.31 -52.81
CA PRO A 665 12.76 9.32 -54.02
C PRO A 665 13.10 8.16 -54.97
N GLY A 666 12.09 7.64 -55.67
CA GLY A 666 12.23 6.54 -56.64
C GLY A 666 12.17 5.13 -56.03
N ILE A 667 12.41 4.98 -54.72
CA ILE A 667 12.31 3.69 -54.01
C ILE A 667 11.01 3.64 -53.22
N ALA A 668 10.06 2.81 -53.69
CA ALA A 668 8.83 2.52 -52.97
C ALA A 668 9.09 1.50 -51.84
N VAL A 669 8.49 1.73 -50.68
CA VAL A 669 8.43 0.76 -49.57
C VAL A 669 7.00 0.28 -49.42
N THR A 670 6.82 -1.04 -49.39
CA THR A 670 5.51 -1.71 -49.42
C THR A 670 5.46 -2.85 -48.39
N GLY A 671 4.27 -3.42 -48.18
CA GLY A 671 4.04 -4.47 -47.19
C GLY A 671 3.47 -3.95 -45.87
N VAL A 672 3.55 -4.77 -44.82
CA VAL A 672 3.11 -4.44 -43.46
C VAL A 672 4.28 -4.80 -42.53
N PRO A 673 4.85 -3.85 -41.77
CA PRO A 673 5.98 -4.15 -40.91
C PRO A 673 5.55 -5.08 -39.78
N SER A 674 6.33 -6.14 -39.58
CA SER A 674 6.25 -7.05 -38.44
C SER A 674 7.52 -6.89 -37.62
N VAL A 675 7.40 -6.21 -36.48
CA VAL A 675 8.50 -5.98 -35.54
C VAL A 675 8.52 -7.09 -34.50
N ASN A 676 9.71 -7.60 -34.15
CA ASN A 676 9.84 -8.59 -33.08
C ASN A 676 9.62 -7.98 -31.68
N ALA A 677 9.27 -8.82 -30.69
CA ALA A 677 8.94 -8.38 -29.33
C ALA A 677 10.00 -7.45 -28.71
N ARG A 678 11.29 -7.70 -28.98
CA ARG A 678 12.41 -6.90 -28.45
C ARG A 678 12.65 -5.57 -29.18
N GLY A 679 11.98 -5.31 -30.29
CA GLY A 679 12.13 -4.06 -31.07
C GLY A 679 13.45 -3.95 -31.83
N THR A 680 14.08 -5.08 -32.13
CA THR A 680 15.42 -5.16 -32.76
C THR A 680 15.40 -5.56 -34.24
N GLN A 681 14.25 -6.01 -34.76
CA GLN A 681 14.12 -6.41 -36.15
C GLN A 681 12.77 -6.01 -36.73
N ILE A 682 12.77 -5.43 -37.94
CA ILE A 682 11.58 -5.16 -38.75
C ILE A 682 11.60 -6.11 -39.96
N THR A 683 10.51 -6.84 -40.15
CA THR A 683 10.29 -7.76 -41.29
C THR A 683 8.97 -7.41 -42.00
N GLY A 684 8.57 -8.15 -43.04
CA GLY A 684 7.27 -7.96 -43.72
C GLY A 684 7.20 -6.76 -44.68
N LEU A 685 8.31 -6.04 -44.85
CA LEU A 685 8.46 -4.96 -45.83
C LEU A 685 9.12 -5.46 -47.12
N SER A 686 8.86 -4.77 -48.23
CA SER A 686 9.55 -4.97 -49.51
C SER A 686 9.81 -3.64 -50.19
N VAL A 687 11.00 -3.51 -50.79
CA VAL A 687 11.43 -2.33 -51.54
C VAL A 687 11.31 -2.57 -53.05
N THR A 688 11.09 -1.51 -53.81
CA THR A 688 11.14 -1.54 -55.28
C THR A 688 11.64 -0.19 -55.77
N PHE A 689 12.72 -0.16 -56.55
CA PHE A 689 13.11 1.03 -57.30
C PHE A 689 12.40 1.02 -58.65
N SER A 690 11.73 2.12 -59.01
CA SER A 690 11.14 2.27 -60.34
C SER A 690 11.73 3.47 -61.08
N GLY A 691 12.36 3.20 -62.22
CA GLY A 691 13.16 4.14 -62.99
C GLY A 691 14.37 3.51 -63.69
N GLU A 692 14.96 4.23 -64.63
CA GLU A 692 16.19 3.84 -65.31
C GLU A 692 17.42 4.41 -64.57
N ILE A 693 18.45 3.58 -64.34
CA ILE A 693 19.76 3.97 -63.82
C ILE A 693 20.89 3.42 -64.70
N THR A 694 22.00 4.15 -64.77
CA THR A 694 23.20 3.79 -65.54
C THR A 694 24.46 3.63 -64.67
N GLU A 695 24.34 3.95 -63.38
CA GLU A 695 25.36 3.81 -62.34
C GLU A 695 24.62 3.47 -61.03
N ASP A 696 25.29 2.79 -60.08
CA ASP A 696 24.68 2.31 -58.84
C ASP A 696 24.11 3.45 -57.98
N LEU A 697 22.84 3.35 -57.60
CA LEU A 697 22.16 4.33 -56.75
C LEU A 697 22.30 3.96 -55.27
N VAL A 698 23.16 4.69 -54.55
CA VAL A 698 23.32 4.58 -53.09
C VAL A 698 22.26 5.42 -52.36
N ALA A 699 21.45 4.76 -51.53
CA ALA A 699 20.28 5.31 -50.85
C ALA A 699 20.40 5.33 -49.32
N ASN A 700 19.81 6.34 -48.70
CA ASN A 700 19.81 6.54 -47.25
C ASN A 700 18.50 6.03 -46.64
N LEU A 701 18.58 5.26 -45.55
CA LEU A 701 17.41 4.82 -44.79
C LEU A 701 16.97 5.94 -43.84
N THR A 702 15.69 6.27 -43.85
CA THR A 702 15.01 7.08 -42.82
C THR A 702 13.88 6.26 -42.20
N ILE A 703 13.76 6.29 -40.87
CA ILE A 703 12.64 5.70 -40.12
C ILE A 703 12.00 6.79 -39.24
N THR A 704 10.74 7.11 -39.48
CA THR A 704 9.97 8.13 -38.72
C THR A 704 9.20 7.50 -37.57
N SER A 705 9.28 8.12 -36.39
CA SER A 705 8.71 7.62 -35.13
C SER A 705 9.06 6.13 -34.86
N PRO A 706 10.35 5.75 -34.92
CA PRO A 706 10.78 4.35 -34.83
C PRO A 706 10.36 3.68 -33.52
N ASP A 707 10.13 4.46 -32.46
CA ASP A 707 9.74 4.02 -31.13
C ASP A 707 8.38 4.56 -30.65
N GLY A 708 7.60 5.14 -31.56
CA GLY A 708 6.27 5.69 -31.27
C GLY A 708 6.29 7.08 -30.63
N LEU A 709 7.47 7.63 -30.31
CA LEU A 709 7.62 8.92 -29.61
C LEU A 709 7.78 10.14 -30.55
N GLY A 710 7.50 9.97 -31.85
CA GLY A 710 7.50 11.06 -32.83
C GLY A 710 8.87 11.55 -33.30
N GLY A 711 9.96 10.91 -32.86
CA GLY A 711 11.32 11.18 -33.34
C GLY A 711 11.54 10.77 -34.80
N SER A 712 12.76 10.84 -35.31
CA SER A 712 13.14 10.24 -36.60
C SER A 712 14.60 9.83 -36.60
N PHE A 713 14.87 8.63 -37.10
CA PHE A 713 16.20 8.07 -37.29
C PHE A 713 16.60 8.15 -38.77
N SER A 714 17.89 8.26 -39.06
CA SER A 714 18.41 8.10 -40.42
C SER A 714 19.83 7.55 -40.45
N ALA A 715 20.12 6.72 -41.44
CA ALA A 715 21.43 6.12 -41.70
C ALA A 715 21.77 6.26 -43.19
N ASN A 716 23.03 6.61 -43.48
CA ASN A 716 23.46 6.95 -44.83
C ASN A 716 24.02 5.73 -45.58
N GLY A 717 23.74 5.62 -46.88
CA GLY A 717 24.30 4.60 -47.78
C GLY A 717 24.02 3.16 -47.34
N VAL A 718 22.76 2.87 -46.98
CA VAL A 718 22.33 1.59 -46.40
C VAL A 718 21.85 0.60 -47.47
N LEU A 719 21.30 1.13 -48.57
CA LEU A 719 20.76 0.36 -49.69
C LEU A 719 21.47 0.81 -50.97
N THR A 720 21.80 -0.14 -51.84
CA THR A 720 22.30 0.13 -53.20
C THR A 720 21.32 -0.46 -54.21
N VAL A 721 20.90 0.32 -55.20
CA VAL A 721 20.24 -0.21 -56.40
C VAL A 721 21.33 -0.43 -57.45
N THR A 722 21.56 -1.68 -57.85
CA THR A 722 22.60 -2.05 -58.81
C THR A 722 22.21 -1.64 -60.24
N ALA A 723 23.16 -1.16 -61.04
CA ALA A 723 22.91 -0.90 -62.46
C ALA A 723 22.92 -2.21 -63.31
N PRO A 724 22.06 -2.34 -64.36
CA PRO A 724 21.95 -3.56 -65.19
C PRO A 724 23.15 -3.92 -66.10
#